data_AF-A0A2V0PKH6-F1
#
_entry.id   AF-A0A2V0PKH6-F1
#
_cell.length_a   1.000
_cell.length_b   1.000
_cell.length_c   1.000
_cell.angle_alpha   90.00
_cell.angle_beta   90.00
_cell.angle_gamma   90.00
#
_symmetry.space_group_name_H-M   'P 1'
#
loop_
_entity.id
_entity.type
_entity.pdbx_description
1 polymer ?
#
loop_
_entity_poly.entity_id
_entity_poly.type
_entity_poly.pdbx_seq_one_letter_code
_entity_poly.pdbx_strand_id
1 'polypeptide(L)'
;MGCTGIRPHPVDGGCAAGGVVCLANCDSCTTSGTCDTCTDGFYWDGAACGATCPAGTYPDAGARTCAACTTQNCAACDASACSACSSGYWLMTDGTCVADCPGWTVKQPAAWAQGATCVPCNNQAPGWCAMCTDTSHCTSCTGGRVLDTTTNLCVSSCPDGTYADGEYCRPCTLAHCTTCSSASVCTSCAEGYWWDATTSTCGTSCPAGSFKPPGSWAAGAACAQCMESCATCADGTSCATCSGSLYLDATTHTCGTTCPTGTYPNSAGNTCERCAAGCAACDGTACSACASGHWKAADGTDQLPHQVLQAARELGGGRGACSDVDANCLTCAVGGSGNVACSSCGDGTTCPTGTYPDSVNNVCASCGTGCTACDASGCSACASGYWKTSDKRCVSTCPDGNFKYPQTWTTTARCQACTSPCATCDTSAAHCLTCQSGGTPVDVDSCPAGTIPDAALHVCKTCNDLLPGCTACSEDGANPGTYACTACITGPPVNGLCQACSDLVPNCLACAVDGSNAVICSVCNNGWFASEASCTACDATCQTCSGATGNDCTACAAPRALSGTVCVCVAGKFGPDCSGDCDAACATCADSAAACTSCPSGKCLDAATAGCAAACQFLQTESQQQQQQQQQQQQQQQQQQQQQQQQQQQQQQQQQQQQQQQQQQQQQQQQQQQQQQQQQQQQQQQQQQQQQQQQQQQQQQQQQQQQQQQQQQAAAAAAAAAADADADAHVMHHQFLLCLQCLCGSIPAFWHGVR
;
A
#
# COMPACT_ATOMS: atom_id res chain seq x y z
N MET A 1 -17.19 87.19 43.79
CA MET A 1 -16.34 86.82 44.95
C MET A 1 -16.23 85.31 44.89
N GLY A 2 -15.18 84.70 44.38
CA GLY A 2 -13.75 84.94 44.62
C GLY A 2 -13.23 83.60 45.13
N CYS A 3 -12.52 82.86 44.27
CA CYS A 3 -11.90 81.59 44.66
C CYS A 3 -10.82 81.88 45.71
N THR A 4 -11.14 81.62 46.97
CA THR A 4 -10.17 81.59 48.07
C THR A 4 -10.05 80.17 48.58
N GLY A 5 -8.86 79.58 48.39
CA GLY A 5 -8.41 78.38 49.10
C GLY A 5 -8.71 77.03 48.43
N ILE A 6 -7.78 76.59 47.57
CA ILE A 6 -7.25 75.21 47.45
C ILE A 6 -8.26 74.09 47.89
N ARG A 7 -9.09 73.45 47.04
CA ARG A 7 -8.88 72.39 45.99
C ARG A 7 -10.28 72.07 45.37
N PRO A 8 -10.44 71.60 44.10
CA PRO A 8 -10.45 70.15 43.82
C PRO A 8 -9.94 69.70 42.43
N HIS A 9 -9.91 68.38 42.25
CA HIS A 9 -9.41 67.53 41.14
C HIS A 9 -10.02 67.81 39.74
N PRO A 10 -9.38 67.31 38.66
CA PRO A 10 -9.72 67.61 37.28
C PRO A 10 -10.84 66.69 36.79
N VAL A 11 -12.09 67.16 36.83
CA VAL A 11 -13.17 66.61 35.98
C VAL A 11 -14.34 67.57 35.74
N ASP A 12 -14.45 68.68 36.46
CA ASP A 12 -15.51 69.67 36.22
C ASP A 12 -14.93 71.09 36.08
N GLY A 13 -14.98 71.63 34.85
CA GLY A 13 -14.72 73.02 34.43
C GLY A 13 -13.91 73.93 35.37
N GLY A 14 -12.60 74.01 35.18
CA GLY A 14 -11.71 74.88 35.95
C GLY A 14 -11.51 76.27 35.35
N CYS A 15 -11.49 77.31 36.19
CA CYS A 15 -11.21 78.70 35.80
C CYS A 15 -9.70 78.94 35.56
N ALA A 16 -9.35 79.55 34.42
CA ALA A 16 -8.02 80.08 34.17
C ALA A 16 -7.85 81.49 34.78
N ALA A 17 -6.60 81.90 35.02
CA ALA A 17 -6.26 83.19 35.61
C ALA A 17 -6.87 84.36 34.79
N GLY A 18 -7.84 85.07 35.37
CA GLY A 18 -8.55 86.18 34.72
C GLY A 18 -10.07 86.08 34.70
N GLY A 19 -10.68 85.00 35.22
CA GLY A 19 -12.14 84.83 35.26
C GLY A 19 -12.74 84.19 34.00
N VAL A 20 -11.90 83.53 33.20
CA VAL A 20 -12.29 82.80 31.99
C VAL A 20 -12.60 81.35 32.35
N VAL A 21 -13.76 80.83 31.92
CA VAL A 21 -14.18 79.44 32.13
C VAL A 21 -13.97 78.65 30.83
N CYS A 22 -13.06 77.68 30.86
CA CYS A 22 -12.75 76.83 29.71
C CYS A 22 -13.79 75.71 29.52
N LEU A 23 -13.83 75.15 28.31
CA LEU A 23 -14.57 73.91 28.03
C LEU A 23 -14.05 72.75 28.91
N ALA A 24 -14.89 71.73 29.12
CA ALA A 24 -14.48 70.53 29.84
C ALA A 24 -13.29 69.84 29.15
N ASN A 25 -12.39 69.25 29.94
CA ASN A 25 -11.17 68.56 29.48
C ASN A 25 -10.19 69.46 28.70
N CYS A 26 -10.25 70.77 28.96
CA CYS A 26 -9.35 71.77 28.41
C CYS A 26 -8.26 72.18 29.41
N ASP A 27 -7.01 72.18 28.97
CA ASP A 27 -5.84 72.59 29.77
C ASP A 27 -5.66 74.11 29.78
N SER A 28 -5.92 74.78 28.65
CA SER A 28 -5.85 76.25 28.57
C SER A 28 -6.84 76.84 27.56
N CYS A 29 -7.40 78.02 27.89
CA CYS A 29 -8.26 78.78 26.99
C CYS A 29 -8.08 80.29 27.19
N THR A 30 -8.18 81.03 26.09
CA THR A 30 -8.12 82.51 26.04
C THR A 30 -9.50 83.15 26.08
N THR A 31 -10.55 82.43 25.66
CA THR A 31 -11.94 82.89 25.63
C THR A 31 -12.83 81.91 26.40
N SER A 32 -13.85 82.43 27.10
CA SER A 32 -14.74 81.57 27.87
C SER A 32 -15.58 80.71 26.93
N GLY A 33 -15.61 79.40 27.16
CA GLY A 33 -16.31 78.44 26.30
C GLY A 33 -15.54 77.99 25.06
N THR A 34 -14.24 78.29 24.96
CA THR A 34 -13.34 77.68 23.95
C THR A 34 -12.26 76.83 24.62
N CYS A 35 -11.50 76.09 23.81
CA CYS A 35 -10.30 75.42 24.24
C CYS A 35 -9.16 75.66 23.26
N ASP A 36 -8.01 76.11 23.77
CA ASP A 36 -6.82 76.33 22.95
C ASP A 36 -5.90 75.11 22.99
N THR A 37 -5.84 74.40 24.13
CA THR A 37 -5.10 73.13 24.27
C THR A 37 -5.87 72.16 25.15
N CYS A 38 -6.15 70.95 24.67
CA CYS A 38 -6.79 69.91 25.47
C CYS A 38 -5.85 69.35 26.57
N THR A 39 -6.45 68.84 27.64
CA THR A 39 -5.73 68.13 28.72
C THR A 39 -5.11 66.85 28.19
N ASP A 40 -3.97 66.43 28.76
CA ASP A 40 -3.30 65.19 28.37
C ASP A 40 -4.29 64.00 28.40
N GLY A 41 -4.36 63.27 27.28
CA GLY A 41 -5.34 62.20 27.05
C GLY A 41 -6.62 62.63 26.34
N PHE A 42 -6.81 63.91 26.04
CA PHE A 42 -7.94 64.46 25.27
C PHE A 42 -7.46 65.20 24.01
N TYR A 43 -8.29 65.16 22.97
CA TYR A 43 -7.96 65.66 21.64
C TYR A 43 -9.07 66.56 21.11
N TRP A 44 -8.68 67.68 20.49
CA TRP A 44 -9.61 68.64 19.93
C TRP A 44 -10.16 68.19 18.58
N ASP A 45 -11.48 68.12 18.46
CA ASP A 45 -12.19 67.71 17.22
C ASP A 45 -12.75 68.87 16.38
N GLY A 46 -12.52 70.12 16.80
CA GLY A 46 -13.12 71.32 16.19
C GLY A 46 -14.26 71.92 17.00
N ALA A 47 -14.80 71.20 18.00
CA ALA A 47 -15.89 71.65 18.86
C ALA A 47 -15.65 71.37 20.36
N ALA A 48 -15.02 70.24 20.71
CA ALA A 48 -14.76 69.84 22.10
C ALA A 48 -13.47 69.02 22.25
N CYS A 49 -13.00 68.88 23.50
CA CYS A 49 -11.90 67.98 23.86
C CYS A 49 -12.46 66.62 24.27
N GLY A 50 -12.35 65.64 23.38
CA GLY A 50 -12.82 64.27 23.57
C GLY A 50 -11.68 63.28 23.83
N ALA A 51 -11.96 62.21 24.56
CA ALA A 51 -11.02 61.10 24.73
C ALA A 51 -10.92 60.22 23.45
N THR A 52 -11.91 60.32 22.56
CA THR A 52 -11.96 59.61 21.27
C THR A 52 -12.22 60.60 20.14
N CYS A 53 -11.56 60.40 19.00
CA CYS A 53 -11.74 61.24 17.82
C CYS A 53 -12.95 60.78 16.97
N PRO A 54 -13.65 61.71 16.27
CA PRO A 54 -14.73 61.37 15.34
C PRO A 54 -14.26 60.49 14.16
N ALA A 55 -15.22 59.83 13.51
CA ALA A 55 -14.93 58.98 12.34
C ALA A 55 -14.20 59.75 11.23
N GLY A 56 -13.16 59.13 10.67
CA GLY A 56 -12.28 59.73 9.65
C GLY A 56 -11.13 60.55 10.24
N THR A 57 -10.96 60.55 11.56
CA THR A 57 -9.84 61.22 12.24
C THR A 57 -9.17 60.31 13.29
N TYR A 58 -7.92 60.58 13.63
CA TYR A 58 -7.14 59.86 14.64
C TYR A 58 -6.51 60.81 15.66
N PRO A 59 -6.20 60.35 16.88
CA PRO A 59 -5.59 61.20 17.91
C PRO A 59 -4.13 61.51 17.60
N ASP A 60 -3.80 62.79 17.39
CA ASP A 60 -2.42 63.24 17.28
C ASP A 60 -1.93 63.71 18.66
N ALA A 61 -1.10 62.88 19.32
CA ALA A 61 -0.55 63.17 20.63
C ALA A 61 0.41 64.38 20.66
N GLY A 62 1.04 64.71 19.52
CA GLY A 62 1.94 65.84 19.41
C GLY A 62 1.19 67.17 19.27
N ALA A 63 0.09 67.17 18.50
CA ALA A 63 -0.74 68.34 18.29
C ALA A 63 -1.88 68.49 19.33
N ARG A 64 -2.19 67.42 20.08
CA ARG A 64 -3.38 67.31 20.97
C ARG A 64 -4.70 67.61 20.22
N THR A 65 -4.75 67.25 18.94
CA THR A 65 -5.90 67.44 18.04
C THR A 65 -6.26 66.14 17.33
N CYS A 66 -7.48 66.03 16.81
CA CYS A 66 -7.88 64.95 15.91
C CYS A 66 -7.42 65.28 14.48
N ALA A 67 -6.46 64.52 13.96
CA ALA A 67 -5.93 64.67 12.60
C ALA A 67 -6.72 63.79 11.62
N ALA A 68 -6.92 64.25 10.37
CA ALA A 68 -7.67 63.48 9.37
C ALA A 68 -6.88 62.27 8.86
N CYS A 69 -7.58 61.15 8.63
CA CYS A 69 -7.00 59.99 7.98
C CYS A 69 -6.54 60.34 6.55
N THR A 70 -5.34 59.92 6.17
CA THR A 70 -4.82 60.15 4.81
C THR A 70 -5.46 59.23 3.77
N THR A 71 -5.93 58.06 4.21
CA THR A 71 -6.56 57.06 3.35
C THR A 71 -8.01 57.46 3.03
N GLN A 72 -8.33 57.54 1.74
CA GLN A 72 -9.67 57.90 1.29
C GLN A 72 -10.70 56.86 1.73
N ASN A 73 -11.88 57.33 2.16
CA ASN A 73 -12.99 56.49 2.65
C ASN A 73 -12.64 55.64 3.89
N CYS A 74 -11.70 56.11 4.70
CA CYS A 74 -11.34 55.49 5.98
C CYS A 74 -12.15 56.10 7.13
N ALA A 75 -12.76 55.25 7.96
CA ALA A 75 -13.50 55.64 9.16
C ALA A 75 -12.67 55.61 10.44
N ALA A 76 -11.64 54.75 10.52
CA ALA A 76 -10.70 54.69 11.64
C ALA A 76 -9.29 54.38 11.13
N CYS A 77 -8.29 55.10 11.61
CA CYS A 77 -6.89 54.94 11.20
C CYS A 77 -5.92 55.21 12.35
N ASP A 78 -4.68 54.76 12.19
CA ASP A 78 -3.53 55.17 13.03
C ASP A 78 -2.50 55.87 12.11
N ALA A 79 -2.71 57.17 11.89
CA ALA A 79 -2.02 58.02 10.91
C ALA A 79 -2.15 57.62 9.44
N SER A 80 -1.55 56.50 9.02
CA SER A 80 -1.49 56.06 7.62
C SER A 80 -2.12 54.69 7.35
N ALA A 81 -2.37 53.88 8.38
CA ALA A 81 -2.99 52.57 8.23
C ALA A 81 -4.49 52.66 8.53
N CYS A 82 -5.34 52.35 7.55
CA CYS A 82 -6.78 52.28 7.78
C CYS A 82 -7.14 50.97 8.47
N SER A 83 -7.89 51.05 9.57
CA SER A 83 -8.38 49.90 10.33
C SER A 83 -9.88 49.65 10.17
N ALA A 84 -10.63 50.63 9.68
CA ALA A 84 -12.04 50.47 9.31
C ALA A 84 -12.43 51.44 8.20
N CYS A 85 -13.19 50.96 7.20
CA CYS A 85 -13.67 51.79 6.10
C CYS A 85 -15.01 52.47 6.43
N SER A 86 -15.28 53.58 5.74
CA SER A 86 -16.58 54.26 5.75
C SER A 86 -17.68 53.35 5.19
N SER A 87 -18.95 53.71 5.46
CA SER A 87 -20.09 52.92 4.97
C SER A 87 -20.09 52.78 3.44
N GLY A 88 -20.32 51.56 2.95
CA GLY A 88 -20.29 51.23 1.53
C GLY A 88 -18.91 50.87 0.95
N TYR A 89 -17.86 50.77 1.78
CA TYR A 89 -16.52 50.35 1.38
C TYR A 89 -16.05 49.13 2.19
N TRP A 90 -15.19 48.32 1.58
CA TRP A 90 -14.59 47.13 2.19
C TRP A 90 -13.09 47.35 2.39
N LEU A 91 -12.58 46.90 3.54
CA LEU A 91 -11.17 46.99 3.88
C LEU A 91 -10.38 45.85 3.22
N MET A 92 -9.33 46.21 2.49
CA MET A 92 -8.32 45.31 1.94
C MET A 92 -7.22 45.03 2.98
N THR A 93 -6.49 43.93 2.78
CA THR A 93 -5.37 43.53 3.66
C THR A 93 -4.20 44.51 3.66
N ASP A 94 -4.07 45.35 2.63
CA ASP A 94 -3.07 46.42 2.53
C ASP A 94 -3.52 47.74 3.20
N GLY A 95 -4.70 47.76 3.83
CA GLY A 95 -5.25 48.95 4.49
C GLY A 95 -5.96 49.93 3.54
N THR A 96 -6.24 49.53 2.30
CA THR A 96 -7.04 50.35 1.35
C THR A 96 -8.53 50.05 1.46
N CYS A 97 -9.37 51.05 1.17
CA CYS A 97 -10.83 50.93 1.18
C CYS A 97 -11.37 50.95 -0.25
N VAL A 98 -11.99 49.84 -0.68
CA VAL A 98 -12.50 49.67 -2.05
C VAL A 98 -14.01 49.55 -2.08
N ALA A 99 -14.64 50.07 -3.14
CA ALA A 99 -16.10 49.97 -3.34
C ALA A 99 -16.55 48.58 -3.79
N ASP A 100 -15.64 47.82 -4.43
CA ASP A 100 -15.87 46.43 -4.78
C ASP A 100 -14.58 45.62 -4.59
N CYS A 101 -14.72 44.37 -4.15
CA CYS A 101 -13.60 43.48 -3.88
C CYS A 101 -13.06 42.92 -5.21
N PRO A 102 -11.73 42.94 -5.46
CA PRO A 102 -11.13 42.27 -6.60
C PRO A 102 -11.51 40.78 -6.67
N GLY A 103 -11.56 40.18 -7.86
CA GLY A 103 -12.03 38.80 -8.05
C GLY A 103 -11.30 37.72 -7.23
N TRP A 104 -10.06 37.97 -6.82
CA TRP A 104 -9.27 37.10 -5.94
C TRP A 104 -9.60 37.27 -4.44
N THR A 105 -10.61 38.06 -4.12
CA THR A 105 -11.14 38.28 -2.76
C THR A 105 -12.66 38.23 -2.76
N VAL A 106 -13.25 37.91 -1.61
CA VAL A 106 -14.70 37.86 -1.40
C VAL A 106 -15.13 38.80 -0.29
N LYS A 107 -16.33 39.37 -0.44
CA LYS A 107 -16.93 40.30 0.53
C LYS A 107 -17.30 39.55 1.80
N GLN A 108 -16.75 39.94 2.94
CA GLN A 108 -17.16 39.44 4.24
C GLN A 108 -17.50 40.57 5.22
N PRO A 109 -18.74 40.62 5.76
CA PRO A 109 -19.91 39.84 5.33
C PRO A 109 -20.39 40.23 3.91
N ALA A 110 -21.21 39.37 3.30
CA ALA A 110 -21.69 39.55 1.93
C ALA A 110 -22.55 40.81 1.75
N ALA A 111 -23.25 41.22 2.81
CA ALA A 111 -23.88 42.53 2.94
C ALA A 111 -23.00 43.44 3.79
N TRP A 112 -23.06 44.74 3.53
CA TRP A 112 -22.32 45.72 4.33
C TRP A 112 -22.74 45.65 5.81
N ALA A 113 -21.75 45.48 6.69
CA ALA A 113 -21.91 45.51 8.15
C ALA A 113 -20.65 46.10 8.80
N GLN A 114 -20.69 46.35 10.11
CA GLN A 114 -19.49 46.77 10.85
C GLN A 114 -18.40 45.70 10.73
N GLY A 115 -17.20 46.08 10.26
CA GLY A 115 -16.10 45.14 9.99
C GLY A 115 -16.10 44.52 8.58
N ALA A 116 -16.74 45.15 7.59
CA ALA A 116 -16.72 44.70 6.21
C ALA A 116 -15.31 44.72 5.60
N THR A 117 -14.83 43.54 5.18
CA THR A 117 -13.49 43.33 4.63
C THR A 117 -13.54 42.51 3.34
N CYS A 118 -12.54 42.69 2.48
CA CYS A 118 -12.28 41.80 1.35
C CYS A 118 -11.32 40.71 1.81
N VAL A 119 -11.83 39.48 1.89
CA VAL A 119 -11.06 38.33 2.37
C VAL A 119 -10.50 37.57 1.17
N PRO A 120 -9.20 37.21 1.13
CA PRO A 120 -8.63 36.46 0.04
C PRO A 120 -9.33 35.11 -0.19
N CYS A 121 -9.47 34.73 -1.46
CA CYS A 121 -9.78 33.36 -1.84
C CYS A 121 -8.70 32.42 -1.24
N ASN A 122 -9.11 31.37 -0.53
CA ASN A 122 -8.33 30.32 0.15
C ASN A 122 -6.86 30.61 0.56
N ASN A 123 -6.55 30.35 1.83
CA ASN A 123 -5.29 30.64 2.52
C ASN A 123 -4.09 29.72 2.20
N GLN A 124 -4.13 28.94 1.12
CA GLN A 124 -2.97 28.15 0.71
C GLN A 124 -1.99 29.05 -0.04
N ALA A 125 -1.00 29.56 0.71
CA ALA A 125 0.05 30.37 0.12
C ALA A 125 0.85 29.55 -0.89
N PRO A 126 1.15 30.11 -2.08
CA PRO A 126 0.91 31.49 -2.49
C PRO A 126 -0.32 31.66 -3.41
N GLY A 127 -1.54 31.76 -2.86
CA GLY A 127 -2.68 32.45 -3.49
C GLY A 127 -2.89 32.18 -4.98
N TRP A 128 -3.04 30.92 -5.36
CA TRP A 128 -3.11 30.50 -6.77
C TRP A 128 -4.45 30.77 -7.44
N CYS A 129 -5.45 31.19 -6.67
CA CYS A 129 -6.80 31.43 -7.14
C CYS A 129 -6.96 32.84 -7.71
N ALA A 130 -7.29 32.94 -9.00
CA ALA A 130 -7.53 34.21 -9.69
C ALA A 130 -8.94 34.75 -9.42
N MET A 131 -9.94 33.85 -9.35
CA MET A 131 -11.32 34.18 -9.03
C MET A 131 -11.96 33.10 -8.17
N CYS A 132 -12.78 33.48 -7.20
CA CYS A 132 -13.58 32.56 -6.39
C CYS A 132 -15.00 33.06 -6.13
N THR A 133 -15.92 32.14 -5.84
CA THR A 133 -17.29 32.48 -5.42
C THR A 133 -17.42 32.63 -3.91
N ASP A 134 -16.57 31.94 -3.15
CA ASP A 134 -16.38 32.07 -1.72
C ASP A 134 -14.93 31.71 -1.35
N THR A 135 -14.58 31.78 -0.07
CA THR A 135 -13.21 31.51 0.41
C THR A 135 -12.67 30.11 0.09
N SER A 136 -13.51 29.16 -0.31
CA SER A 136 -13.18 27.75 -0.57
C SER A 136 -13.36 27.30 -2.02
N HIS A 137 -14.14 28.01 -2.84
CA HIS A 137 -14.45 27.59 -4.21
C HIS A 137 -13.72 28.45 -5.25
N CYS A 138 -12.55 27.98 -5.70
CA CYS A 138 -11.83 28.63 -6.78
C CYS A 138 -12.41 28.28 -8.15
N THR A 139 -12.53 29.26 -9.04
CA THR A 139 -13.08 29.09 -10.39
C THR A 139 -12.06 29.31 -11.50
N SER A 140 -10.90 29.92 -11.20
CA SER A 140 -9.81 30.11 -12.17
C SER A 140 -8.47 30.28 -11.46
N CYS A 141 -7.38 29.86 -12.12
CA CYS A 141 -6.05 29.78 -11.52
C CYS A 141 -5.06 30.76 -12.17
N THR A 142 -4.09 31.24 -11.40
CA THR A 142 -2.99 32.10 -11.89
C THR A 142 -1.68 31.33 -12.03
N GLY A 143 -0.77 31.84 -12.87
CA GLY A 143 0.61 31.35 -12.93
C GLY A 143 0.80 29.99 -13.61
N GLY A 144 -0.06 29.65 -14.59
CA GLY A 144 0.05 28.39 -15.35
C GLY A 144 -0.37 27.15 -14.56
N ARG A 145 -1.19 27.33 -13.52
CA ARG A 145 -1.75 26.24 -12.71
C ARG A 145 -3.09 25.78 -13.26
N VAL A 146 -3.49 24.58 -12.88
CA VAL A 146 -4.71 23.91 -13.33
C VAL A 146 -5.71 23.79 -12.19
N LEU A 147 -6.98 23.96 -12.51
CA LEU A 147 -8.09 23.82 -11.58
C LEU A 147 -8.48 22.34 -11.47
N ASP A 148 -8.41 21.80 -10.27
CA ASP A 148 -9.05 20.53 -9.95
C ASP A 148 -10.53 20.81 -9.66
N THR A 149 -11.41 20.41 -10.58
CA THR A 149 -12.86 20.60 -10.46
C THR A 149 -13.49 19.74 -9.37
N THR A 150 -12.77 18.76 -8.83
CA THR A 150 -13.25 17.89 -7.74
C THR A 150 -13.06 18.57 -6.39
N THR A 151 -11.90 19.22 -6.20
CA THR A 151 -11.56 19.90 -4.96
C THR A 151 -11.82 21.41 -5.00
N ASN A 152 -12.08 21.98 -6.18
CA ASN A 152 -12.18 23.43 -6.45
C ASN A 152 -10.90 24.18 -6.04
N LEU A 153 -9.75 23.52 -6.14
CA LEU A 153 -8.43 24.06 -5.79
C LEU A 153 -7.53 24.15 -7.02
N CYS A 154 -6.71 25.19 -7.05
CA CYS A 154 -5.63 25.29 -8.03
C CYS A 154 -4.46 24.43 -7.58
N VAL A 155 -3.95 23.59 -8.46
CA VAL A 155 -2.80 22.72 -8.19
C VAL A 155 -1.70 22.94 -9.22
N SER A 156 -0.44 22.72 -8.83
CA SER A 156 0.71 22.80 -9.74
C SER A 156 0.73 21.66 -10.76
N SER A 157 0.11 20.54 -10.41
CA SER A 157 0.11 19.28 -11.16
C SER A 157 -1.13 18.50 -10.73
N CYS A 158 -1.82 17.90 -11.69
CA CYS A 158 -3.03 17.15 -11.43
C CYS A 158 -2.75 15.91 -10.55
N PRO A 159 -3.64 15.57 -9.61
CA PRO A 159 -3.51 14.38 -8.77
C PRO A 159 -3.65 13.08 -9.59
N ASP A 160 -3.19 11.97 -9.02
CA ASP A 160 -3.29 10.65 -9.63
C ASP A 160 -4.72 10.32 -10.08
N GLY A 161 -4.86 9.67 -11.23
CA GLY A 161 -6.15 9.43 -11.89
C GLY A 161 -6.65 10.60 -12.74
N THR A 162 -5.94 11.74 -12.78
CA THR A 162 -6.29 12.89 -13.63
C THR A 162 -5.08 13.44 -14.40
N TYR A 163 -5.31 14.13 -15.51
CA TYR A 163 -4.28 14.79 -16.33
C TYR A 163 -4.68 16.24 -16.64
N ALA A 164 -3.67 17.08 -16.92
CA ALA A 164 -3.90 18.47 -17.29
C ALA A 164 -4.40 18.57 -18.74
N ASP A 165 -5.62 19.05 -18.93
CA ASP A 165 -6.20 19.42 -20.23
C ASP A 165 -6.47 20.93 -20.24
N GLY A 166 -5.50 21.69 -20.74
CA GLY A 166 -5.55 23.16 -20.68
C GLY A 166 -5.47 23.67 -19.23
N GLU A 167 -6.53 24.33 -18.76
CA GLU A 167 -6.62 24.91 -17.42
C GLU A 167 -7.29 23.98 -16.40
N TYR A 168 -7.69 22.76 -16.79
CA TYR A 168 -8.47 21.85 -15.94
C TYR A 168 -7.81 20.49 -15.77
N CYS A 169 -7.98 19.88 -14.60
CA CYS A 169 -7.66 18.46 -14.41
C CYS A 169 -8.84 17.60 -14.88
N ARG A 170 -8.58 16.69 -15.82
CA ARG A 170 -9.57 15.76 -16.35
C ARG A 170 -9.25 14.31 -15.98
N PRO A 171 -10.27 13.47 -15.72
CA PRO A 171 -10.05 12.09 -15.36
C PRO A 171 -9.44 11.29 -16.52
N CYS A 172 -8.58 10.33 -16.18
CA CYS A 172 -8.08 9.34 -17.12
C CYS A 172 -9.25 8.46 -17.60
N THR A 173 -9.53 8.44 -18.90
CA THR A 173 -10.62 7.64 -19.49
C THR A 173 -10.17 6.26 -19.98
N LEU A 174 -8.87 5.99 -19.95
CA LEU A 174 -8.29 4.72 -20.38
C LEU A 174 -8.55 3.64 -19.33
N ALA A 175 -9.06 2.49 -19.78
CA ALA A 175 -9.29 1.35 -18.92
C ALA A 175 -8.00 0.91 -18.21
N HIS A 176 -8.10 0.68 -16.90
CA HIS A 176 -7.01 0.16 -16.06
C HIS A 176 -5.77 1.06 -15.97
N CYS A 177 -5.91 2.35 -16.30
CA CYS A 177 -4.86 3.35 -16.18
C CYS A 177 -4.95 4.08 -14.83
N THR A 178 -3.83 4.17 -14.10
CA THR A 178 -3.75 4.87 -12.80
C THR A 178 -3.18 6.28 -12.92
N THR A 179 -2.21 6.49 -13.81
CA THR A 179 -1.72 7.83 -14.16
C THR A 179 -1.69 7.97 -15.67
N CYS A 180 -2.09 9.12 -16.18
CA CYS A 180 -2.10 9.41 -17.61
C CYS A 180 -1.57 10.82 -17.89
N SER A 181 -1.02 11.02 -19.08
CA SER A 181 -0.58 12.34 -19.55
C SER A 181 -1.58 12.98 -20.51
N SER A 182 -2.51 12.20 -21.06
CA SER A 182 -3.66 12.67 -21.84
C SER A 182 -4.80 11.64 -21.81
N ALA A 183 -5.94 11.97 -22.42
CA ALA A 183 -7.06 11.03 -22.59
C ALA A 183 -6.69 9.71 -23.28
N SER A 184 -5.59 9.68 -24.04
CA SER A 184 -5.17 8.53 -24.85
C SER A 184 -3.76 8.02 -24.53
N VAL A 185 -3.07 8.62 -23.55
CA VAL A 185 -1.70 8.22 -23.18
C VAL A 185 -1.66 7.90 -21.69
N CYS A 186 -1.54 6.61 -21.38
CA CYS A 186 -1.35 6.12 -20.03
C CYS A 186 0.14 6.07 -19.68
N THR A 187 0.49 6.40 -18.44
CA THR A 187 1.86 6.38 -17.90
C THR A 187 2.05 5.36 -16.78
N SER A 188 0.99 4.89 -16.13
CA SER A 188 1.05 3.75 -15.19
C SER A 188 -0.27 2.99 -15.15
N CYS A 189 -0.18 1.68 -14.89
CA CYS A 189 -1.33 0.79 -14.87
C CYS A 189 -1.75 0.39 -13.45
N ALA A 190 -3.02 0.00 -13.31
CA ALA A 190 -3.57 -0.59 -12.10
C ALA A 190 -2.94 -1.97 -11.82
N GLU A 191 -3.03 -2.43 -10.58
CA GLU A 191 -2.54 -3.76 -10.18
C GLU A 191 -3.10 -4.87 -11.09
N GLY A 192 -2.22 -5.78 -11.52
CA GLY A 192 -2.57 -6.85 -12.46
C GLY A 192 -2.61 -6.45 -13.94
N TYR A 193 -2.27 -5.20 -14.30
CA TYR A 193 -2.15 -4.74 -15.68
C TYR A 193 -0.74 -4.23 -15.97
N TRP A 194 -0.25 -4.45 -17.20
CA TRP A 194 1.10 -4.05 -17.62
C TRP A 194 1.04 -2.92 -18.63
N TRP A 195 1.94 -1.94 -18.41
CA TRP A 195 2.12 -0.81 -19.31
C TRP A 195 2.90 -1.23 -20.56
N ASP A 196 2.33 -0.93 -21.71
CA ASP A 196 2.97 -1.07 -23.02
C ASP A 196 3.49 0.30 -23.49
N ALA A 197 4.81 0.43 -23.54
CA ALA A 197 5.50 1.64 -24.01
C ALA A 197 5.17 2.00 -25.47
N THR A 198 4.82 1.02 -26.30
CA THR A 198 4.59 1.19 -27.74
C THR A 198 3.23 1.79 -28.01
N THR A 199 2.21 1.31 -27.31
CA THR A 199 0.83 1.77 -27.47
C THR A 199 0.44 2.82 -26.42
N SER A 200 1.26 3.02 -25.38
CA SER A 200 0.94 3.85 -24.21
C SER A 200 -0.37 3.45 -23.54
N THR A 201 -0.67 2.15 -23.50
CA THR A 201 -1.90 1.59 -22.91
C THR A 201 -1.61 0.47 -21.92
N CYS A 202 -2.62 0.11 -21.12
CA CYS A 202 -2.57 -0.95 -20.13
C CYS A 202 -3.28 -2.20 -20.65
N GLY A 203 -2.60 -3.34 -20.61
CA GLY A 203 -3.13 -4.61 -21.06
C GLY A 203 -2.92 -5.73 -20.04
N THR A 204 -3.73 -6.78 -20.15
CA THR A 204 -3.51 -8.04 -19.42
C THR A 204 -2.46 -8.92 -20.10
N SER A 205 -1.94 -8.52 -21.27
CA SER A 205 -0.89 -9.22 -22.02
C SER A 205 0.08 -8.22 -22.62
N CYS A 206 1.34 -8.62 -22.74
CA CYS A 206 2.39 -7.82 -23.37
C CYS A 206 2.46 -8.12 -24.87
N PRO A 207 2.74 -7.14 -25.74
CA PRO A 207 2.88 -7.35 -27.18
C PRO A 207 4.09 -8.25 -27.52
N ALA A 208 4.11 -8.79 -28.74
CA ALA A 208 5.21 -9.61 -29.24
C ALA A 208 6.56 -8.87 -29.11
N GLY A 209 7.62 -9.59 -28.74
CA GLY A 209 8.93 -9.01 -28.39
C GLY A 209 9.05 -8.53 -26.95
N SER A 210 8.02 -8.70 -26.11
CA SER A 210 8.06 -8.33 -24.69
C SER A 210 7.41 -9.37 -23.78
N PHE A 211 7.79 -9.36 -22.49
CA PHE A 211 7.34 -10.32 -21.49
C PHE A 211 6.96 -9.64 -20.17
N LYS A 212 6.25 -10.39 -19.31
CA LYS A 212 5.84 -9.96 -17.98
C LYS A 212 6.89 -10.35 -16.94
N PRO A 213 7.56 -9.40 -16.27
CA PRO A 213 8.55 -9.72 -15.25
C PRO A 213 7.91 -10.50 -14.07
N PRO A 214 8.53 -11.59 -13.58
CA PRO A 214 8.04 -12.30 -12.39
C PRO A 214 7.96 -11.37 -11.17
N GLY A 215 6.87 -11.45 -10.39
CA GLY A 215 6.68 -10.62 -9.18
C GLY A 215 6.23 -9.17 -9.42
N SER A 216 5.93 -8.78 -10.66
CA SER A 216 5.47 -7.43 -11.02
C SER A 216 3.94 -7.27 -11.01
N TRP A 217 3.29 -7.64 -9.90
CA TRP A 217 1.83 -7.46 -9.75
C TRP A 217 1.44 -6.08 -9.18
N ALA A 218 2.45 -5.30 -8.77
CA ALA A 218 2.26 -3.97 -8.20
C ALA A 218 1.78 -2.95 -9.25
N ALA A 219 1.07 -1.92 -8.79
CA ALA A 219 0.68 -0.78 -9.61
C ALA A 219 1.91 -0.15 -10.29
N GLY A 220 1.81 0.13 -11.59
CA GLY A 220 2.92 0.67 -12.39
C GLY A 220 3.87 -0.35 -13.03
N ALA A 221 3.55 -1.64 -13.00
CA ALA A 221 4.32 -2.65 -13.71
C ALA A 221 4.34 -2.42 -15.24
N ALA A 222 5.51 -2.54 -15.86
CA ALA A 222 5.73 -2.35 -17.29
C ALA A 222 6.18 -3.65 -17.98
N CYS A 223 5.82 -3.81 -19.26
CA CYS A 223 6.33 -4.90 -20.09
C CYS A 223 7.85 -4.73 -20.31
N ALA A 224 8.62 -5.79 -20.05
CA ALA A 224 10.05 -5.80 -20.32
C ALA A 224 10.33 -6.37 -21.72
N GLN A 225 11.33 -5.85 -22.41
CA GLN A 225 11.70 -6.31 -23.76
C GLN A 225 12.45 -7.65 -23.70
N CYS A 226 12.21 -8.49 -24.69
CA CYS A 226 13.01 -9.70 -24.91
C CYS A 226 14.43 -9.36 -25.37
N MET A 227 15.34 -10.35 -25.31
CA MET A 227 16.66 -10.21 -25.92
C MET A 227 16.57 -9.86 -27.41
N GLU A 228 17.56 -9.15 -27.91
CA GLU A 228 17.66 -8.82 -29.33
C GLU A 228 17.59 -10.10 -30.17
N SER A 229 16.90 -10.04 -31.31
CA SER A 229 16.61 -11.20 -32.19
C SER A 229 15.54 -12.20 -31.70
N CYS A 230 14.95 -12.00 -30.52
CA CYS A 230 13.90 -12.85 -29.99
C CYS A 230 12.50 -12.27 -30.21
N ALA A 231 11.59 -13.06 -30.80
CA ALA A 231 10.20 -12.68 -31.06
C ALA A 231 9.28 -12.93 -29.86
N THR A 232 9.50 -14.01 -29.09
CA THR A 232 8.81 -14.26 -27.82
C THR A 232 9.77 -14.87 -26.81
N CYS A 233 9.70 -14.43 -25.55
CA CYS A 233 10.55 -14.92 -24.45
C CYS A 233 9.72 -15.11 -23.18
N ALA A 234 10.17 -16.01 -22.28
CA ALA A 234 9.50 -16.29 -21.01
C ALA A 234 10.10 -15.45 -19.86
N ASP A 235 11.41 -15.36 -19.84
CA ASP A 235 12.22 -14.42 -19.09
C ASP A 235 13.18 -13.78 -20.10
N GLY A 236 13.56 -12.52 -19.93
CA GLY A 236 14.32 -11.75 -20.94
C GLY A 236 15.64 -12.36 -21.42
N THR A 237 16.05 -13.51 -20.86
CA THR A 237 17.22 -14.30 -21.19
C THR A 237 16.94 -15.57 -22.01
N SER A 238 15.72 -16.12 -21.96
CA SER A 238 15.37 -17.38 -22.61
C SER A 238 14.39 -17.15 -23.76
N CYS A 239 14.89 -17.28 -24.99
CA CYS A 239 14.06 -17.10 -26.17
C CYS A 239 13.20 -18.35 -26.47
N ALA A 240 11.92 -18.11 -26.74
CA ALA A 240 10.95 -19.15 -27.13
C ALA A 240 10.73 -19.21 -28.65
N THR A 241 10.78 -18.06 -29.35
CA THR A 241 10.76 -18.01 -30.81
C THR A 241 11.65 -16.90 -31.33
N CYS A 242 12.36 -17.15 -32.44
CA CYS A 242 13.26 -16.16 -33.04
C CYS A 242 12.55 -15.22 -34.00
N SER A 243 13.06 -13.99 -34.11
CA SER A 243 12.57 -13.00 -35.07
C SER A 243 13.05 -13.32 -36.48
N GLY A 244 12.13 -13.31 -37.46
CA GLY A 244 12.46 -13.46 -38.87
C GLY A 244 12.94 -14.86 -39.25
N SER A 245 14.09 -14.93 -39.92
CA SER A 245 14.70 -16.15 -40.47
C SER A 245 15.84 -16.73 -39.61
N LEU A 246 15.87 -16.38 -38.32
CA LEU A 246 16.87 -16.86 -37.37
C LEU A 246 16.43 -18.21 -36.78
N TYR A 247 17.40 -19.08 -36.48
CA TYR A 247 17.14 -20.41 -35.94
C TYR A 247 17.31 -20.42 -34.42
N LEU A 248 16.33 -20.99 -33.73
CA LEU A 248 16.35 -21.17 -32.27
C LEU A 248 17.16 -22.40 -31.90
N ASP A 249 18.19 -22.23 -31.08
CA ASP A 249 18.81 -23.33 -30.35
C ASP A 249 17.98 -23.66 -29.11
N ALA A 250 17.27 -24.79 -29.17
CA ALA A 250 16.41 -25.25 -28.07
C ALA A 250 17.17 -25.65 -26.79
N THR A 251 18.51 -25.73 -26.84
CA THR A 251 19.37 -26.08 -25.70
C THR A 251 19.86 -24.85 -24.96
N THR A 252 20.25 -23.82 -25.70
CA THR A 252 20.75 -22.56 -25.14
C THR A 252 19.69 -21.46 -25.07
N HIS A 253 18.53 -21.68 -25.69
CA HIS A 253 17.45 -20.70 -25.83
C HIS A 253 17.88 -19.39 -26.51
N THR A 254 18.82 -19.47 -27.47
CA THR A 254 19.35 -18.31 -28.22
C THR A 254 19.04 -18.40 -29.72
N CYS A 255 19.03 -17.26 -30.39
CA CYS A 255 18.73 -17.14 -31.81
C CYS A 255 20.00 -16.81 -32.61
N GLY A 256 20.26 -17.57 -33.68
CA GLY A 256 21.42 -17.36 -34.54
C GLY A 256 21.14 -17.65 -36.00
N THR A 257 22.02 -17.18 -36.88
CA THR A 257 21.97 -17.50 -38.32
C THR A 257 22.56 -18.87 -38.63
N THR A 258 23.31 -19.46 -37.70
CA THR A 258 23.97 -20.77 -37.83
C THR A 258 23.74 -21.61 -36.58
N CYS A 259 23.45 -22.89 -36.77
CA CYS A 259 23.21 -23.83 -35.68
C CYS A 259 24.53 -24.37 -35.10
N PRO A 260 24.60 -24.63 -33.77
CA PRO A 260 25.79 -25.21 -33.12
C PRO A 260 26.14 -26.61 -33.65
N THR A 261 27.37 -27.06 -33.44
CA THR A 261 27.82 -28.42 -33.79
C THR A 261 26.92 -29.50 -33.18
N GLY A 262 26.58 -30.53 -33.98
CA GLY A 262 25.61 -31.55 -33.60
C GLY A 262 24.15 -31.18 -33.87
N THR A 263 23.88 -30.01 -34.47
CA THR A 263 22.53 -29.58 -34.90
C THR A 263 22.54 -29.01 -36.32
N TYR A 264 21.39 -29.00 -36.99
CA TYR A 264 21.20 -28.44 -38.33
C TYR A 264 19.97 -27.52 -38.40
N PRO A 265 19.97 -26.52 -39.29
CA PRO A 265 18.86 -25.58 -39.42
C PRO A 265 17.63 -26.22 -40.08
N ASN A 266 16.50 -26.27 -39.36
CA ASN A 266 15.21 -26.65 -39.92
C ASN A 266 14.44 -25.41 -40.38
N SER A 267 14.30 -25.27 -41.70
CA SER A 267 13.60 -24.14 -42.35
C SER A 267 12.08 -24.16 -42.18
N ALA A 268 11.49 -25.30 -41.81
CA ALA A 268 10.05 -25.40 -41.54
C ALA A 268 9.67 -24.94 -40.14
N GLY A 269 10.60 -24.99 -39.19
CA GLY A 269 10.39 -24.63 -37.78
C GLY A 269 11.18 -23.41 -37.30
N ASN A 270 12.14 -22.91 -38.08
CA ASN A 270 13.14 -21.93 -37.64
C ASN A 270 13.82 -22.36 -36.32
N THR A 271 14.13 -23.66 -36.21
CA THR A 271 14.76 -24.28 -35.05
C THR A 271 16.01 -25.04 -35.48
N CYS A 272 16.98 -25.15 -34.57
CA CYS A 272 18.13 -26.03 -34.72
C CYS A 272 17.74 -27.42 -34.23
N GLU A 273 17.62 -28.37 -35.15
CA GLU A 273 17.33 -29.77 -34.81
C GLU A 273 18.60 -30.56 -34.60
N ARG A 274 18.59 -31.50 -33.66
CA ARG A 274 19.75 -32.36 -33.42
C ARG A 274 19.96 -33.30 -34.60
N CYS A 275 21.23 -33.50 -34.94
CA CYS A 275 21.63 -34.58 -35.82
C CYS A 275 21.21 -35.94 -35.26
N ALA A 276 21.05 -36.93 -36.14
CA ALA A 276 20.83 -38.31 -35.74
C ALA A 276 21.91 -38.78 -34.74
N ALA A 277 21.52 -39.69 -33.83
CA ALA A 277 22.42 -40.23 -32.80
C ALA A 277 23.73 -40.75 -33.43
N GLY A 278 24.86 -40.39 -32.80
CA GLY A 278 26.19 -40.74 -33.30
C GLY A 278 26.73 -39.85 -34.44
N CYS A 279 26.04 -38.77 -34.80
CA CYS A 279 26.47 -37.82 -35.83
C CYS A 279 26.92 -36.47 -35.24
N ALA A 280 28.14 -36.02 -35.58
CA ALA A 280 28.72 -34.74 -35.15
C ALA A 280 28.39 -33.57 -36.10
N ALA A 281 28.17 -33.85 -37.38
CA ALA A 281 27.74 -32.85 -38.37
C ALA A 281 26.80 -33.48 -39.39
N CYS A 282 25.65 -32.87 -39.63
CA CYS A 282 24.61 -33.37 -40.53
C CYS A 282 24.01 -32.26 -41.39
N ASP A 283 23.48 -32.63 -42.55
CA ASP A 283 22.67 -31.77 -43.41
C ASP A 283 21.31 -32.45 -43.59
N GLY A 284 20.33 -32.06 -42.77
CA GLY A 284 19.08 -32.79 -42.63
C GLY A 284 19.29 -34.18 -42.02
N THR A 285 18.83 -35.21 -42.73
CA THR A 285 18.94 -36.62 -42.30
C THR A 285 20.29 -37.27 -42.67
N ALA A 286 21.15 -36.59 -43.44
CA ALA A 286 22.41 -37.15 -43.90
C ALA A 286 23.56 -36.82 -42.94
N CYS A 287 24.24 -37.86 -42.42
CA CYS A 287 25.40 -37.67 -41.55
C CYS A 287 26.70 -37.48 -42.33
N SER A 288 27.29 -36.29 -42.20
CA SER A 288 28.55 -35.93 -42.86
C SER A 288 29.79 -36.35 -42.05
N ALA A 289 29.71 -36.32 -40.71
CA ALA A 289 30.77 -36.76 -39.81
C ALA A 289 30.21 -37.46 -38.55
N CYS A 290 30.73 -38.64 -38.19
CA CYS A 290 30.30 -39.36 -36.98
C CYS A 290 30.95 -38.78 -35.71
N ALA A 291 30.23 -38.81 -34.60
CA ALA A 291 30.73 -38.48 -33.28
C ALA A 291 31.72 -39.55 -32.78
N SER A 292 32.58 -39.19 -31.83
CA SER A 292 33.58 -40.09 -31.24
C SER A 292 32.94 -41.38 -30.72
N GLY A 293 33.37 -42.54 -31.24
CA GLY A 293 32.84 -43.86 -30.87
C GLY A 293 31.89 -44.48 -31.90
N HIS A 294 31.48 -43.74 -32.94
CA HIS A 294 30.62 -44.21 -34.01
C HIS A 294 31.38 -44.29 -35.35
N TRP A 295 31.09 -45.30 -36.15
CA TRP A 295 31.86 -45.63 -37.35
C TRP A 295 31.00 -45.51 -38.60
N LYS A 296 31.53 -44.83 -39.63
CA LYS A 296 30.98 -44.82 -41.00
C LYS A 296 31.75 -45.88 -41.78
N ALA A 297 31.06 -46.85 -42.39
CA ALA A 297 31.72 -47.74 -43.33
C ALA A 297 32.19 -46.91 -44.54
N ALA A 298 33.48 -46.56 -44.54
CA ALA A 298 34.15 -46.06 -45.72
C ALA A 298 34.30 -47.24 -46.70
N ASP A 299 33.91 -46.96 -47.93
CA ASP A 299 34.18 -47.72 -49.14
C ASP A 299 35.31 -48.76 -49.05
N GLY A 300 34.91 -50.00 -48.73
CA GLY A 300 35.57 -51.23 -49.15
C GLY A 300 37.04 -51.35 -48.80
N THR A 301 37.35 -51.90 -47.62
CA THR A 301 38.29 -53.03 -47.47
C THR A 301 38.32 -53.53 -46.02
N ASP A 302 37.82 -54.76 -45.87
CA ASP A 302 37.99 -55.81 -44.86
C ASP A 302 38.68 -55.53 -43.51
N GLN A 303 37.89 -55.55 -42.41
CA GLN A 303 38.10 -56.37 -41.21
C GLN A 303 36.80 -56.40 -40.36
N LEU A 304 35.73 -57.06 -40.81
CA LEU A 304 34.60 -57.47 -39.94
C LEU A 304 34.12 -58.87 -40.35
N PRO A 305 33.62 -59.70 -39.41
CA PRO A 305 33.22 -61.09 -39.67
C PRO A 305 32.16 -61.19 -40.78
N HIS A 306 32.32 -62.20 -41.63
CA HIS A 306 31.61 -62.42 -42.91
C HIS A 306 30.06 -62.42 -42.83
N GLN A 307 29.47 -62.47 -41.64
CA GLN A 307 28.01 -62.43 -41.44
C GLN A 307 27.43 -61.02 -41.26
N VAL A 308 28.25 -60.02 -40.91
CA VAL A 308 27.82 -58.61 -40.79
C VAL A 308 27.74 -57.94 -42.17
N LEU A 309 28.54 -58.41 -43.13
CA LEU A 309 28.62 -57.85 -44.49
C LEU A 309 27.42 -58.25 -45.38
N GLN A 310 26.72 -59.33 -45.05
CA GLN A 310 25.60 -59.87 -45.85
C GLN A 310 24.28 -59.13 -45.55
N ALA A 311 24.04 -58.77 -44.28
CA ALA A 311 22.86 -57.98 -43.87
C ALA A 311 22.90 -56.52 -44.37
N ALA A 312 24.09 -55.93 -44.48
CA ALA A 312 24.26 -54.57 -45.00
C ALA A 312 24.03 -54.45 -46.52
N ARG A 313 24.14 -55.55 -47.28
CA ARG A 313 23.96 -55.56 -48.75
C ARG A 313 22.50 -55.69 -49.19
N GLU A 314 21.59 -56.17 -48.33
CA GLU A 314 20.18 -56.43 -48.69
C GLU A 314 19.20 -55.32 -48.29
N LEU A 315 19.62 -54.33 -47.48
CA LEU A 315 18.73 -53.29 -46.94
C LEU A 315 18.67 -51.97 -47.71
N GLY A 316 19.35 -51.82 -48.84
CA GLY A 316 19.16 -50.64 -49.73
C GLY A 316 19.34 -49.26 -49.05
N GLY A 317 20.02 -49.19 -47.91
CA GLY A 317 20.27 -47.97 -47.16
C GLY A 317 21.38 -47.16 -47.83
N GLY A 318 21.03 -45.99 -48.36
CA GLY A 318 21.96 -45.07 -48.98
C GLY A 318 23.14 -44.68 -48.07
N ARG A 319 24.24 -44.29 -48.73
CA ARG A 319 25.50 -43.83 -48.13
C ARG A 319 25.26 -42.91 -46.91
N GLY A 320 25.74 -43.28 -45.72
CA GLY A 320 25.94 -42.30 -44.64
C GLY A 320 25.47 -42.61 -43.22
N ALA A 321 24.97 -43.81 -42.89
CA ALA A 321 24.54 -44.12 -41.52
C ALA A 321 25.72 -44.54 -40.60
N CYS A 322 25.83 -43.93 -39.42
CA CYS A 322 26.65 -44.42 -38.31
C CYS A 322 25.79 -45.41 -37.50
N SER A 323 26.26 -46.62 -37.22
CA SER A 323 25.46 -47.65 -36.50
C SER A 323 26.01 -47.95 -35.11
N ASP A 324 25.11 -48.00 -34.13
CA ASP A 324 25.39 -48.47 -32.77
C ASP A 324 25.30 -49.99 -32.74
N VAL A 325 26.43 -50.68 -32.61
CA VAL A 325 26.45 -52.11 -32.27
C VAL A 325 27.06 -52.25 -30.89
N ASP A 326 26.26 -52.73 -29.93
CA ASP A 326 26.72 -53.07 -28.59
C ASP A 326 27.78 -54.19 -28.69
N ALA A 327 28.90 -54.03 -27.98
CA ALA A 327 30.01 -54.98 -28.00
C ALA A 327 29.63 -56.40 -27.48
N ASN A 328 28.46 -56.56 -26.84
CA ASN A 328 28.00 -57.80 -26.22
C ASN A 328 26.88 -58.55 -26.99
N CYS A 329 26.51 -58.14 -28.21
CA CYS A 329 25.46 -58.83 -28.98
C CYS A 329 25.98 -60.07 -29.73
N LEU A 330 25.36 -61.25 -29.49
CA LEU A 330 25.86 -62.54 -30.01
C LEU A 330 25.20 -62.96 -31.33
N THR A 331 23.92 -62.65 -31.55
CA THR A 331 23.24 -62.82 -32.85
C THR A 331 22.29 -61.65 -33.11
N CYS A 332 22.10 -61.31 -34.38
CA CYS A 332 21.17 -60.25 -34.81
C CYS A 332 20.06 -60.83 -35.70
N ALA A 333 18.83 -60.36 -35.55
CA ALA A 333 17.72 -60.64 -36.46
C ALA A 333 17.27 -59.36 -37.16
N VAL A 334 16.97 -59.49 -38.45
CA VAL A 334 16.40 -58.42 -39.26
C VAL A 334 14.87 -58.50 -39.12
N GLY A 335 14.29 -57.55 -38.41
CA GLY A 335 12.84 -57.38 -38.38
C GLY A 335 12.35 -56.77 -39.71
N GLY A 336 11.10 -57.06 -40.09
CA GLY A 336 10.48 -56.65 -41.38
C GLY A 336 10.40 -55.14 -41.67
N SER A 337 11.01 -54.30 -40.84
CA SER A 337 11.07 -52.84 -40.97
C SER A 337 12.49 -52.30 -41.21
N GLY A 338 13.49 -53.16 -41.46
CA GLY A 338 14.86 -52.75 -41.80
C GLY A 338 15.74 -52.32 -40.63
N ASN A 339 15.30 -52.54 -39.39
CA ASN A 339 16.13 -52.39 -38.19
C ASN A 339 16.79 -53.74 -37.84
N VAL A 340 18.09 -53.71 -37.56
CA VAL A 340 18.86 -54.84 -37.03
C VAL A 340 18.67 -54.84 -35.51
N ALA A 341 17.95 -55.83 -34.99
CA ALA A 341 17.74 -56.00 -33.56
C ALA A 341 18.62 -57.15 -33.05
N CYS A 342 19.21 -57.00 -31.85
CA CYS A 342 19.93 -58.09 -31.20
C CYS A 342 18.93 -59.22 -30.85
N SER A 343 19.07 -60.38 -31.48
CA SER A 343 18.16 -61.52 -31.31
C SER A 343 18.55 -62.46 -30.18
N SER A 344 19.81 -62.39 -29.73
CA SER A 344 20.22 -63.01 -28.47
C SER A 344 21.33 -62.23 -27.79
N CYS A 345 21.06 -61.84 -26.54
CA CYS A 345 22.08 -61.44 -25.57
C CYS A 345 22.48 -62.67 -24.76
N GLY A 346 23.72 -62.74 -24.29
CA GLY A 346 24.12 -63.75 -23.30
C GLY A 346 23.26 -63.61 -22.03
N ASP A 347 22.48 -64.66 -21.74
CA ASP A 347 21.63 -64.89 -20.57
C ASP A 347 20.44 -63.94 -20.30
N GLY A 348 19.30 -64.24 -20.94
CA GLY A 348 17.97 -64.32 -20.28
C GLY A 348 17.21 -63.04 -19.87
N THR A 349 16.25 -62.64 -20.71
CA THR A 349 14.97 -61.95 -20.36
C THR A 349 14.98 -60.66 -19.51
N THR A 350 16.11 -59.97 -19.35
CA THR A 350 16.16 -58.74 -18.55
C THR A 350 16.61 -57.56 -19.42
N CYS A 351 15.74 -56.55 -19.53
CA CYS A 351 16.11 -55.25 -20.08
C CYS A 351 17.09 -54.54 -19.09
N PRO A 352 18.10 -53.80 -19.57
CA PRO A 352 19.03 -53.07 -18.70
C PRO A 352 18.32 -52.15 -17.71
N THR A 353 18.91 -51.93 -16.54
CA THR A 353 18.36 -51.07 -15.47
C THR A 353 18.00 -49.68 -16.01
N GLY A 354 16.76 -49.22 -15.77
CA GLY A 354 16.24 -47.98 -16.36
C GLY A 354 15.50 -48.15 -17.69
N THR A 355 15.23 -49.39 -18.12
CA THR A 355 14.36 -49.70 -19.28
C THR A 355 13.35 -50.81 -18.94
N TYR A 356 12.21 -50.87 -19.64
CA TYR A 356 11.16 -51.87 -19.46
C TYR A 356 10.77 -52.54 -20.79
N PRO A 357 10.37 -53.82 -20.77
CA PRO A 357 9.93 -54.52 -21.97
C PRO A 357 8.60 -53.96 -22.46
N ASP A 358 8.62 -53.32 -23.64
CA ASP A 358 7.42 -52.94 -24.36
C ASP A 358 6.95 -54.12 -25.22
N SER A 359 5.94 -54.84 -24.72
CA SER A 359 5.34 -56.02 -25.38
C SER A 359 4.69 -55.72 -26.73
N VAL A 360 4.41 -54.44 -27.04
CA VAL A 360 3.81 -54.03 -28.31
C VAL A 360 4.88 -53.91 -29.39
N ASN A 361 6.07 -53.45 -29.02
CA ASN A 361 7.16 -53.15 -29.95
C ASN A 361 8.36 -54.11 -29.85
N ASN A 362 8.34 -55.06 -28.90
CA ASN A 362 9.44 -56.00 -28.62
C ASN A 362 10.81 -55.30 -28.42
N VAL A 363 10.79 -54.15 -27.74
CA VAL A 363 12.00 -53.35 -27.43
C VAL A 363 12.02 -52.97 -25.96
N CYS A 364 13.21 -52.70 -25.42
CA CYS A 364 13.38 -52.14 -24.08
C CYS A 364 13.19 -50.62 -24.13
N ALA A 365 12.02 -50.14 -23.73
CA ALA A 365 11.70 -48.71 -23.68
C ALA A 365 12.30 -48.05 -22.43
N SER A 366 12.83 -46.84 -22.56
CA SER A 366 13.49 -46.14 -21.44
C SER A 366 12.50 -45.62 -20.41
N CYS A 367 12.85 -45.74 -19.13
CA CYS A 367 12.12 -45.09 -18.04
C CYS A 367 12.31 -43.56 -18.11
N GLY A 368 11.30 -42.81 -17.69
CA GLY A 368 11.40 -41.35 -17.55
C GLY A 368 12.53 -40.94 -16.59
N THR A 369 13.06 -39.72 -16.76
CA THR A 369 14.18 -39.18 -15.98
C THR A 369 13.99 -39.36 -14.48
N GLY A 370 15.00 -39.89 -13.80
CA GLY A 370 14.98 -40.11 -12.34
C GLY A 370 14.24 -41.38 -11.89
N CYS A 371 13.89 -42.29 -12.80
CA CYS A 371 13.23 -43.57 -12.49
C CYS A 371 14.21 -44.76 -12.62
N THR A 372 14.26 -45.63 -11.62
CA THR A 372 15.15 -46.81 -11.58
C THR A 372 14.47 -48.10 -12.03
N ALA A 373 13.14 -48.17 -11.94
CA ALA A 373 12.33 -49.25 -12.46
C ALA A 373 10.97 -48.70 -12.89
N CYS A 374 10.48 -49.10 -14.06
CA CYS A 374 9.20 -48.64 -14.61
C CYS A 374 8.50 -49.77 -15.38
N ASP A 375 7.21 -49.57 -15.65
CA ASP A 375 6.42 -50.38 -16.57
C ASP A 375 5.58 -49.48 -17.48
N ALA A 376 4.72 -50.07 -18.33
CA ALA A 376 3.83 -49.33 -19.22
C ALA A 376 2.84 -48.39 -18.49
N SER A 377 2.65 -48.53 -17.18
CA SER A 377 1.78 -47.71 -16.35
C SER A 377 2.50 -46.56 -15.63
N GLY A 378 3.83 -46.46 -15.75
CA GLY A 378 4.65 -45.40 -15.17
C GLY A 378 5.81 -45.92 -14.32
N CYS A 379 6.46 -45.01 -13.58
CA CYS A 379 7.60 -45.39 -12.76
C CYS A 379 7.16 -46.18 -11.51
N SER A 380 7.82 -47.30 -11.21
CA SER A 380 7.59 -48.09 -10.00
C SER A 380 8.51 -47.62 -8.84
N ALA A 381 9.77 -47.29 -9.11
CA ALA A 381 10.74 -46.79 -8.13
C ALA A 381 11.60 -45.62 -8.66
N CYS A 382 11.79 -44.57 -7.85
CA CYS A 382 12.62 -43.42 -8.21
C CYS A 382 14.08 -43.60 -7.79
N ALA A 383 14.99 -42.96 -8.52
CA ALA A 383 16.41 -42.85 -8.20
C ALA A 383 16.64 -42.02 -6.94
N SER A 384 17.82 -42.15 -6.34
CA SER A 384 18.24 -41.32 -5.22
C SER A 384 18.09 -39.83 -5.54
N GLY A 385 17.45 -39.09 -4.63
CA GLY A 385 17.18 -37.65 -4.81
C GLY A 385 15.92 -37.31 -5.62
N TYR A 386 15.10 -38.30 -6.00
CA TYR A 386 13.81 -38.09 -6.67
C TYR A 386 12.64 -38.64 -5.83
N TRP A 387 11.51 -37.93 -5.87
CA TRP A 387 10.26 -38.31 -5.20
C TRP A 387 9.19 -38.66 -6.24
N LYS A 388 8.44 -39.72 -5.95
CA LYS A 388 7.36 -40.19 -6.82
C LYS A 388 6.10 -39.34 -6.65
N THR A 389 5.55 -38.80 -7.73
CA THR A 389 4.27 -38.09 -7.75
C THR A 389 3.08 -39.04 -7.89
N SER A 390 1.86 -38.55 -7.66
CA SER A 390 0.61 -39.34 -7.78
C SER A 390 0.37 -39.88 -9.21
N ASP A 391 0.88 -39.18 -10.24
CA ASP A 391 0.88 -39.61 -11.65
C ASP A 391 2.07 -40.53 -12.01
N LYS A 392 2.77 -41.09 -11.01
CA LYS A 392 3.87 -42.05 -11.17
C LYS A 392 5.09 -41.52 -11.96
N ARG A 393 5.38 -40.22 -11.83
CA ARG A 393 6.61 -39.59 -12.33
C ARG A 393 7.59 -39.38 -11.18
N CYS A 394 8.88 -39.29 -11.50
CA CYS A 394 9.92 -38.99 -10.53
C CYS A 394 10.39 -37.56 -10.72
N VAL A 395 10.31 -36.74 -9.67
CA VAL A 395 10.69 -35.32 -9.69
C VAL A 395 11.67 -35.00 -8.57
N SER A 396 12.63 -34.10 -8.84
CA SER A 396 13.58 -33.62 -7.83
C SER A 396 12.97 -32.57 -6.87
N THR A 397 11.89 -31.92 -7.30
CA THR A 397 11.09 -30.96 -6.53
C THR A 397 9.60 -31.29 -6.70
N CYS A 398 8.86 -31.38 -5.59
CA CYS A 398 7.43 -31.67 -5.63
C CYS A 398 6.64 -30.47 -6.17
N PRO A 399 5.54 -30.69 -6.92
CA PRO A 399 4.65 -29.62 -7.37
C PRO A 399 4.03 -28.86 -6.21
N ASP A 400 3.60 -27.61 -6.45
CA ASP A 400 2.92 -26.78 -5.46
C ASP A 400 1.76 -27.52 -4.78
N GLY A 401 1.59 -27.29 -3.47
CA GLY A 401 0.64 -28.02 -2.64
C GLY A 401 1.07 -29.44 -2.26
N ASN A 402 2.31 -29.86 -2.56
CA ASN A 402 2.88 -31.13 -2.13
C ASN A 402 4.29 -30.96 -1.54
N PHE A 403 4.64 -31.80 -0.57
CA PHE A 403 5.95 -31.80 0.07
C PHE A 403 6.67 -33.16 -0.07
N LYS A 404 7.97 -33.16 0.20
CA LYS A 404 8.84 -34.34 0.13
C LYS A 404 8.63 -35.23 1.36
N TYR A 405 8.12 -36.43 1.15
CA TYR A 405 7.91 -37.40 2.22
C TYR A 405 8.56 -38.77 1.92
N PRO A 406 9.45 -39.29 2.79
CA PRO A 406 10.12 -38.59 3.88
C PRO A 406 11.08 -37.50 3.36
N GLN A 407 11.50 -36.60 4.25
CA GLN A 407 12.43 -35.48 3.95
C GLN A 407 13.80 -35.98 3.45
N THR A 408 14.24 -37.10 4.01
CA THR A 408 15.40 -37.85 3.54
C THR A 408 14.93 -38.89 2.53
N TRP A 409 15.70 -39.08 1.47
CA TRP A 409 15.34 -40.04 0.44
C TRP A 409 15.33 -41.47 0.99
N THR A 410 14.25 -42.20 0.74
CA THR A 410 14.09 -43.64 1.00
C THR A 410 13.44 -44.29 -0.21
N THR A 411 13.39 -45.63 -0.25
CA THR A 411 12.71 -46.39 -1.31
C THR A 411 11.20 -46.16 -1.37
N THR A 412 10.60 -45.49 -0.38
CA THR A 412 9.19 -45.09 -0.33
C THR A 412 8.97 -43.59 -0.55
N ALA A 413 10.02 -42.85 -0.94
CA ALA A 413 9.99 -41.42 -1.17
C ALA A 413 8.96 -41.01 -2.23
N ARG A 414 8.02 -40.16 -1.83
CA ARG A 414 6.93 -39.64 -2.65
C ARG A 414 6.59 -38.20 -2.32
N CYS A 415 5.97 -37.51 -3.27
CA CYS A 415 5.33 -36.24 -3.04
C CYS A 415 3.99 -36.50 -2.37
N GLN A 416 3.80 -35.96 -1.17
CA GLN A 416 2.56 -36.06 -0.43
C GLN A 416 1.86 -34.70 -0.41
N ALA A 417 0.54 -34.70 -0.63
CA ALA A 417 -0.25 -33.47 -0.64
C ALA A 417 -0.33 -32.85 0.76
N CYS A 418 -0.36 -31.52 0.79
CA CYS A 418 -0.66 -30.76 1.99
C CYS A 418 -2.12 -30.98 2.42
N THR A 419 -2.38 -30.95 3.72
CA THR A 419 -3.74 -31.02 4.27
C THR A 419 -4.39 -29.65 4.13
N SER A 420 -5.64 -29.60 3.65
CA SER A 420 -6.45 -28.37 3.67
C SER A 420 -6.52 -27.79 5.11
N PRO A 421 -6.37 -26.46 5.32
CA PRO A 421 -6.42 -25.35 4.35
C PRO A 421 -5.04 -24.89 3.80
N CYS A 422 -4.03 -25.75 3.88
CA CYS A 422 -2.67 -25.37 3.59
C CYS A 422 -2.37 -25.24 2.08
N ALA A 423 -1.84 -24.08 1.66
CA ALA A 423 -1.37 -23.84 0.29
C ALA A 423 0.06 -24.38 0.08
N THR A 424 0.95 -24.18 1.06
CA THR A 424 2.32 -24.71 1.03
C THR A 424 2.70 -25.32 2.38
N CYS A 425 3.25 -26.53 2.37
CA CYS A 425 3.72 -27.26 3.55
C CYS A 425 5.13 -27.84 3.29
N ASP A 426 5.90 -28.17 4.33
CA ASP A 426 7.29 -28.64 4.17
C ASP A 426 7.60 -30.01 4.78
N THR A 427 7.52 -30.17 6.10
CA THR A 427 8.05 -31.29 6.89
C THR A 427 6.98 -32.34 7.18
N SER A 428 5.72 -31.92 7.14
CA SER A 428 4.55 -32.80 7.19
C SER A 428 3.39 -32.16 6.44
N ALA A 429 2.36 -32.96 6.12
CA ALA A 429 1.14 -32.45 5.51
C ALA A 429 0.42 -31.41 6.39
N ALA A 430 0.75 -31.36 7.69
CA ALA A 430 0.17 -30.47 8.70
C ALA A 430 1.08 -29.28 9.07
N HIS A 431 2.37 -29.30 8.73
CA HIS A 431 3.27 -28.17 9.00
C HIS A 431 3.10 -27.12 7.91
N CYS A 432 2.19 -26.19 8.16
CA CYS A 432 1.72 -25.25 7.15
C CYS A 432 2.52 -23.96 7.13
N LEU A 433 3.12 -23.65 5.98
CA LEU A 433 3.89 -22.42 5.75
C LEU A 433 3.02 -21.27 5.24
N THR A 434 1.99 -21.57 4.44
CA THR A 434 1.02 -20.58 3.95
C THR A 434 -0.37 -21.20 3.80
N CYS A 435 -1.41 -20.41 4.07
CA CYS A 435 -2.82 -20.83 3.95
C CYS A 435 -3.44 -20.32 2.65
N GLN A 436 -4.37 -21.07 2.04
CA GLN A 436 -5.07 -20.66 0.81
C GLN A 436 -5.95 -19.39 0.97
N SER A 437 -6.22 -18.94 2.20
CA SER A 437 -7.13 -17.84 2.53
C SER A 437 -6.50 -16.72 3.41
N GLY A 438 -5.18 -16.55 3.38
CA GLY A 438 -4.52 -15.39 4.03
C GLY A 438 -4.35 -15.46 5.55
N GLY A 439 -4.44 -16.66 6.16
CA GLY A 439 -4.15 -16.87 7.58
C GLY A 439 -2.65 -16.82 7.91
N THR A 440 -2.30 -16.36 9.11
CA THR A 440 -0.92 -16.31 9.64
C THR A 440 -0.59 -17.59 10.42
N PRO A 441 0.49 -18.33 10.08
CA PRO A 441 0.97 -19.45 10.89
C PRO A 441 1.59 -18.93 12.18
N VAL A 442 1.16 -19.43 13.34
CA VAL A 442 1.71 -19.05 14.65
C VAL A 442 1.83 -20.28 15.53
N ASP A 443 2.90 -20.33 16.34
CA ASP A 443 3.10 -21.30 17.42
C ASP A 443 1.85 -21.42 18.31
N VAL A 444 1.48 -22.65 18.65
CA VAL A 444 0.17 -23.08 19.19
C VAL A 444 -0.25 -22.42 20.51
N ASP A 445 0.65 -21.72 21.18
CA ASP A 445 0.42 -21.20 22.54
C ASP A 445 -0.02 -19.72 22.59
N SER A 446 -0.19 -19.01 21.47
CA SER A 446 -0.64 -17.61 21.49
C SER A 446 -1.39 -17.19 20.23
N CYS A 447 -2.66 -17.59 20.13
CA CYS A 447 -3.55 -17.12 19.08
C CYS A 447 -4.06 -15.68 19.35
N PRO A 448 -4.11 -14.80 18.33
CA PRO A 448 -4.68 -13.45 18.45
C PRO A 448 -6.15 -13.48 18.91
N ALA A 449 -6.60 -12.40 19.56
CA ALA A 449 -8.00 -12.26 19.99
C ALA A 449 -8.97 -12.46 18.80
N GLY A 450 -10.03 -13.24 19.01
CA GLY A 450 -10.99 -13.62 17.96
C GLY A 450 -10.60 -14.89 17.18
N THR A 451 -9.51 -15.55 17.58
CA THR A 451 -9.08 -16.84 17.03
C THR A 451 -8.79 -17.85 18.15
N ILE A 452 -8.95 -19.14 17.84
CA ILE A 452 -8.66 -20.25 18.77
C ILE A 452 -7.59 -21.18 18.19
N PRO A 453 -6.73 -21.77 19.03
CA PRO A 453 -5.72 -22.72 18.58
C PRO A 453 -6.37 -24.03 18.13
N ASP A 454 -6.06 -24.47 16.92
CA ASP A 454 -6.29 -25.84 16.48
C ASP A 454 -5.02 -26.67 16.74
N ALA A 455 -5.03 -27.42 17.83
CA ALA A 455 -3.92 -28.25 18.25
C ALA A 455 -3.58 -29.39 17.27
N ALA A 456 -4.51 -29.78 16.38
CA ALA A 456 -4.28 -30.83 15.37
C ALA A 456 -3.62 -30.29 14.10
N LEU A 457 -3.82 -29.01 13.79
CA LEU A 457 -3.33 -28.35 12.57
C LEU A 457 -2.26 -27.29 12.83
N HIS A 458 -1.91 -27.03 14.09
CA HIS A 458 -0.95 -25.99 14.51
C HIS A 458 -1.25 -24.61 13.89
N VAL A 459 -2.54 -24.23 13.84
CA VAL A 459 -3.01 -22.95 13.28
C VAL A 459 -4.10 -22.33 14.14
N CYS A 460 -4.28 -21.02 14.05
CA CYS A 460 -5.39 -20.31 14.68
C CYS A 460 -6.61 -20.29 13.75
N LYS A 461 -7.75 -20.81 14.20
CA LYS A 461 -9.04 -20.73 13.49
C LYS A 461 -9.83 -19.52 13.97
N THR A 462 -10.58 -18.87 13.08
CA THR A 462 -11.43 -17.75 13.51
C THR A 462 -12.65 -18.27 14.28
N CYS A 463 -13.09 -17.52 15.30
CA CYS A 463 -14.29 -17.88 16.06
C CYS A 463 -15.55 -18.00 15.18
N ASN A 464 -15.62 -17.20 14.11
CA ASN A 464 -16.74 -17.21 13.16
C ASN A 464 -16.80 -18.50 12.31
N ASP A 465 -15.66 -19.16 12.06
CA ASP A 465 -15.62 -20.43 11.32
C ASP A 465 -16.17 -21.60 12.16
N LEU A 466 -16.02 -21.55 13.49
CA LEU A 466 -16.59 -22.55 14.40
C LEU A 466 -18.03 -22.23 14.79
N LEU A 467 -18.33 -20.96 15.03
CA LEU A 467 -19.61 -20.48 15.53
C LEU A 467 -20.05 -19.32 14.60
N PRO A 468 -20.92 -19.58 13.61
CA PRO A 468 -21.38 -18.56 12.68
C PRO A 468 -21.97 -17.35 13.41
N GLY A 469 -21.49 -16.15 13.08
CA GLY A 469 -21.90 -14.90 13.73
C GLY A 469 -21.08 -14.53 14.96
N CYS A 470 -20.04 -15.28 15.32
CA CYS A 470 -19.24 -15.07 16.51
C CYS A 470 -17.94 -14.28 16.24
N THR A 471 -17.71 -13.19 16.98
CA THR A 471 -16.49 -12.36 16.90
C THR A 471 -15.46 -12.69 17.96
N ALA A 472 -15.88 -13.23 19.10
CA ALA A 472 -14.98 -13.72 20.14
C ALA A 472 -15.57 -14.97 20.79
N CYS A 473 -14.71 -15.94 21.10
CA CYS A 473 -15.09 -17.21 21.68
C CYS A 473 -14.07 -17.61 22.76
N SER A 474 -14.55 -18.34 23.78
CA SER A 474 -13.73 -18.85 24.88
C SER A 474 -13.91 -20.34 24.99
N GLU A 475 -12.85 -21.04 25.39
CA GLU A 475 -12.95 -22.45 25.76
C GLU A 475 -13.76 -22.59 27.05
N ASP A 476 -14.64 -23.58 27.09
CA ASP A 476 -15.37 -23.96 28.30
C ASP A 476 -14.41 -24.70 29.23
N GLY A 477 -14.09 -24.07 30.38
CA GLY A 477 -13.20 -24.67 31.38
C GLY A 477 -13.73 -25.99 31.98
N ALA A 478 -15.02 -26.33 31.79
CA ALA A 478 -15.58 -27.60 32.23
C ALA A 478 -15.37 -28.74 31.21
N ASN A 479 -15.20 -28.43 29.92
CA ASN A 479 -15.02 -29.40 28.84
C ASN A 479 -13.97 -28.88 27.82
N PRO A 480 -12.71 -29.32 27.95
CA PRO A 480 -11.65 -28.94 27.02
C PRO A 480 -11.99 -29.35 25.58
N GLY A 481 -11.84 -28.44 24.63
CA GLY A 481 -12.21 -28.62 23.22
C GLY A 481 -13.63 -28.18 22.83
N THR A 482 -14.46 -27.73 23.78
CA THR A 482 -15.73 -27.05 23.48
C THR A 482 -15.60 -25.54 23.67
N TYR A 483 -16.05 -24.78 22.68
CA TYR A 483 -15.94 -23.33 22.64
C TYR A 483 -17.31 -22.69 22.65
N ALA A 484 -17.49 -21.66 23.48
CA ALA A 484 -18.70 -20.86 23.55
C ALA A 484 -18.43 -19.45 23.02
N CYS A 485 -19.38 -18.91 22.26
CA CYS A 485 -19.29 -17.54 21.80
C CYS A 485 -19.44 -16.56 22.97
N THR A 486 -18.51 -15.63 23.10
CA THR A 486 -18.51 -14.57 24.12
C THR A 486 -18.82 -13.20 23.55
N ALA A 487 -18.70 -13.01 22.23
CA ALA A 487 -19.15 -11.81 21.53
C ALA A 487 -19.65 -12.14 20.13
N CYS A 488 -20.74 -11.50 19.70
CA CYS A 488 -21.43 -11.76 18.44
C CYS A 488 -21.38 -10.54 17.51
N ILE A 489 -21.48 -10.79 16.21
CA ILE A 489 -21.59 -9.75 15.16
C ILE A 489 -22.94 -9.02 15.32
N THR A 490 -24.02 -9.76 15.58
CA THR A 490 -25.36 -9.23 15.82
C THR A 490 -26.05 -9.97 16.96
N GLY A 491 -26.64 -9.21 17.89
CA GLY A 491 -27.32 -9.76 19.07
C GLY A 491 -26.36 -10.26 20.16
N PRO A 492 -26.87 -10.72 21.30
CA PRO A 492 -26.06 -11.24 22.39
C PRO A 492 -25.82 -12.76 22.25
N PRO A 493 -24.73 -13.27 22.84
CA PRO A 493 -24.53 -14.71 22.99
C PRO A 493 -25.51 -15.27 24.02
N VAL A 494 -26.32 -16.24 23.61
CA VAL A 494 -27.25 -16.97 24.49
C VAL A 494 -26.86 -18.45 24.43
N ASN A 495 -26.53 -19.04 25.59
CA ASN A 495 -26.03 -20.41 25.68
C ASN A 495 -24.82 -20.71 24.76
N GLY A 496 -23.94 -19.72 24.56
CA GLY A 496 -22.73 -19.87 23.75
C GLY A 496 -22.93 -19.76 22.23
N LEU A 497 -24.13 -19.40 21.77
CA LEU A 497 -24.45 -19.18 20.35
C LEU A 497 -25.00 -17.76 20.13
N CYS A 498 -24.74 -17.19 18.96
CA CYS A 498 -25.29 -15.91 18.58
C CYS A 498 -26.75 -16.06 18.13
N GLN A 499 -27.65 -15.36 18.81
CA GLN A 499 -29.07 -15.34 18.46
C GLN A 499 -29.49 -13.93 18.05
N ALA A 500 -30.28 -13.83 16.98
CA ALA A 500 -30.82 -12.56 16.54
C ALA A 500 -31.82 -12.01 17.57
N CYS A 501 -31.77 -10.71 17.81
CA CYS A 501 -32.63 -10.06 18.79
C CYS A 501 -34.13 -10.19 18.48
N SER A 502 -34.49 -10.27 17.19
CA SER A 502 -35.87 -10.49 16.74
C SER A 502 -36.45 -11.83 17.15
N ASP A 503 -35.58 -12.85 17.30
CA ASP A 503 -35.98 -14.21 17.63
C ASP A 503 -36.15 -14.39 19.15
N LEU A 504 -35.49 -13.52 19.92
CA LEU A 504 -35.53 -13.49 21.38
C LEU A 504 -36.64 -12.57 21.91
N VAL A 505 -36.78 -11.39 21.30
CA VAL A 505 -37.79 -10.39 21.65
C VAL A 505 -38.45 -9.89 20.35
N PRO A 506 -39.77 -10.09 20.18
CA PRO A 506 -40.47 -9.64 18.99
C PRO A 506 -40.30 -8.13 18.75
N ASN A 507 -40.08 -7.73 17.49
CA ASN A 507 -39.85 -6.35 17.07
C ASN A 507 -38.61 -5.68 17.68
N CYS A 508 -37.68 -6.45 18.25
CA CYS A 508 -36.43 -5.96 18.78
C CYS A 508 -35.31 -5.96 17.73
N LEU A 509 -34.72 -4.78 17.51
CA LEU A 509 -33.61 -4.57 16.60
C LEU A 509 -32.24 -4.73 17.30
N ALA A 510 -32.13 -4.28 18.55
CA ALA A 510 -30.92 -4.44 19.35
C ALA A 510 -31.27 -4.85 20.78
N CYS A 511 -30.54 -5.82 21.30
CA CYS A 511 -30.77 -6.41 22.61
C CYS A 511 -29.45 -6.79 23.29
N ALA A 512 -29.47 -6.81 24.62
CA ALA A 512 -28.35 -7.18 25.47
C ALA A 512 -28.81 -8.16 26.54
N VAL A 513 -27.88 -8.92 27.11
CA VAL A 513 -28.16 -9.79 28.25
C VAL A 513 -27.72 -9.07 29.52
N ASP A 514 -28.59 -9.00 30.53
CA ASP A 514 -28.27 -8.38 31.81
C ASP A 514 -27.53 -9.33 32.77
N GLY A 515 -27.13 -8.82 33.94
CA GLY A 515 -26.45 -9.61 34.97
C GLY A 515 -27.27 -10.76 35.57
N SER A 516 -28.55 -10.89 35.21
CA SER A 516 -29.44 -12.00 35.57
C SER A 516 -29.70 -12.99 34.43
N ASN A 517 -28.97 -12.84 33.32
CA ASN A 517 -29.09 -13.63 32.09
C ASN A 517 -30.41 -13.40 31.33
N ALA A 518 -31.10 -12.28 31.57
CA ALA A 518 -32.32 -11.90 30.86
C ALA A 518 -31.99 -11.04 29.62
N VAL A 519 -32.66 -11.32 28.49
CA VAL A 519 -32.51 -10.55 27.25
C VAL A 519 -33.36 -9.29 27.32
N ILE A 520 -32.72 -8.14 27.26
CA ILE A 520 -33.34 -6.81 27.29
C ILE A 520 -33.21 -6.16 25.93
N CYS A 521 -34.33 -5.72 25.35
CA CYS A 521 -34.30 -4.95 24.12
C CYS A 521 -33.97 -3.47 24.37
N SER A 522 -32.94 -2.94 23.71
CA SER A 522 -32.53 -1.54 23.78
C SER A 522 -33.02 -0.71 22.59
N VAL A 523 -33.27 -1.33 21.43
CA VAL A 523 -33.80 -0.66 20.24
C VAL A 523 -34.89 -1.50 19.61
N CYS A 524 -36.06 -0.90 19.41
CA CYS A 524 -37.23 -1.53 18.79
C CYS A 524 -37.44 -1.06 17.35
N ASN A 525 -38.16 -1.85 16.55
CA ASN A 525 -38.62 -1.44 15.23
C ASN A 525 -39.52 -0.20 15.29
N ASN A 526 -39.58 0.56 14.19
CA ASN A 526 -40.49 1.71 14.06
C ASN A 526 -41.93 1.30 14.41
N GLY A 527 -42.64 2.16 15.14
CA GLY A 527 -43.95 1.87 15.73
C GLY A 527 -43.90 1.15 17.08
N TRP A 528 -42.71 0.94 17.66
CA TRP A 528 -42.54 0.32 18.97
C TRP A 528 -41.51 1.07 19.82
N PHE A 529 -41.69 1.10 21.14
CA PHE A 529 -40.74 1.66 22.10
C PHE A 529 -40.35 0.63 23.16
N ALA A 530 -39.17 0.82 23.76
CA ALA A 530 -38.65 -0.11 24.76
C ALA A 530 -39.28 0.16 26.13
N SER A 531 -39.95 -0.85 26.71
CA SER A 531 -40.50 -0.80 28.07
C SER A 531 -39.98 -1.98 28.90
N GLU A 532 -39.08 -1.66 29.85
CA GLU A 532 -38.47 -2.50 30.92
C GLU A 532 -37.84 -3.87 30.56
N ALA A 533 -38.14 -4.46 29.39
CA ALA A 533 -37.45 -5.60 28.77
C ALA A 533 -38.02 -5.96 27.37
N SER A 534 -39.12 -5.36 26.94
CA SER A 534 -39.85 -5.72 25.71
C SER A 534 -40.20 -4.51 24.86
N CYS A 535 -40.46 -4.74 23.57
CA CYS A 535 -40.97 -3.72 22.67
C CYS A 535 -42.50 -3.66 22.80
N THR A 536 -43.04 -2.49 23.11
CA THR A 536 -44.49 -2.22 23.15
C THR A 536 -44.87 -1.25 22.04
N ALA A 537 -46.07 -1.43 21.46
CA ALA A 537 -46.49 -0.66 20.30
C ALA A 537 -46.78 0.80 20.69
N CYS A 538 -46.40 1.71 19.79
CA CYS A 538 -46.77 3.11 19.85
C CYS A 538 -48.28 3.30 19.60
N ASP A 539 -48.82 4.44 20.02
CA ASP A 539 -50.13 4.90 19.58
C ASP A 539 -50.18 5.00 18.04
N ALA A 540 -51.33 4.66 17.44
CA ALA A 540 -51.49 4.58 15.98
C ALA A 540 -51.22 5.91 15.25
N THR A 541 -51.22 7.04 15.97
CA THR A 541 -50.90 8.36 15.42
C THR A 541 -49.39 8.65 15.35
N CYS A 542 -48.57 7.91 16.09
CA CYS A 542 -47.11 8.04 16.09
C CYS A 542 -46.46 7.06 15.11
N GLN A 543 -45.40 7.49 14.42
CA GLN A 543 -44.50 6.59 13.68
C GLN A 543 -43.36 6.09 14.57
N THR A 544 -42.85 6.92 15.47
CA THR A 544 -41.94 6.53 16.56
C THR A 544 -42.38 7.21 17.85
N CYS A 545 -42.15 6.60 19.00
CA CYS A 545 -42.59 7.10 20.29
C CYS A 545 -41.59 6.77 21.41
N SER A 546 -41.67 7.52 22.51
CA SER A 546 -40.95 7.26 23.77
C SER A 546 -41.85 6.65 24.85
N GLY A 547 -43.13 6.41 24.53
CA GLY A 547 -44.16 5.94 25.45
C GLY A 547 -45.40 5.47 24.70
N ALA A 548 -46.32 4.81 25.40
CA ALA A 548 -47.49 4.18 24.78
C ALA A 548 -48.63 5.15 24.43
N THR A 549 -48.52 6.43 24.82
CA THR A 549 -49.61 7.39 24.64
C THR A 549 -49.38 8.26 23.39
N GLY A 550 -50.46 8.79 22.81
CA GLY A 550 -50.39 9.75 21.69
C GLY A 550 -49.67 11.08 22.01
N ASN A 551 -49.23 11.26 23.26
CA ASN A 551 -48.44 12.40 23.71
C ASN A 551 -46.95 12.06 23.88
N ASP A 552 -46.53 10.85 23.53
CA ASP A 552 -45.15 10.42 23.61
C ASP A 552 -44.54 10.21 22.22
N CYS A 553 -45.11 10.83 21.18
CA CYS A 553 -44.59 10.67 19.83
C CYS A 553 -43.25 11.41 19.66
N THR A 554 -42.30 10.76 18.99
CA THR A 554 -41.01 11.35 18.58
C THR A 554 -40.92 11.55 17.07
N ALA A 555 -41.77 10.87 16.30
CA ALA A 555 -42.00 11.12 14.88
C ALA A 555 -43.43 10.72 14.49
N CYS A 556 -43.99 11.36 13.48
CA CYS A 556 -45.38 11.21 13.09
C CYS A 556 -45.54 10.51 11.74
N ALA A 557 -46.53 9.63 11.64
CA ALA A 557 -46.89 9.03 10.36
C ALA A 557 -47.56 10.10 9.47
N ALA A 558 -47.13 10.18 8.21
CA ALA A 558 -47.73 11.11 7.26
C ALA A 558 -49.25 10.87 7.15
N PRO A 559 -50.09 11.92 7.10
CA PRO A 559 -49.78 13.34 6.87
C PRO A 559 -49.72 14.19 8.16
N ARG A 560 -49.27 13.64 9.29
CA ARG A 560 -49.16 14.38 10.56
C ARG A 560 -47.76 14.98 10.75
N ALA A 561 -47.69 16.15 11.37
CA ALA A 561 -46.47 16.81 11.80
C ALA A 561 -46.36 16.78 13.34
N LEU A 562 -45.13 16.67 13.84
CA LEU A 562 -44.86 16.63 15.27
C LEU A 562 -44.93 18.04 15.86
N SER A 563 -45.80 18.26 16.83
CA SER A 563 -45.91 19.51 17.59
C SER A 563 -45.65 19.22 19.06
N GLY A 564 -44.41 19.44 19.50
CA GLY A 564 -43.94 19.00 20.81
C GLY A 564 -43.78 17.48 20.82
N THR A 565 -44.64 16.79 21.57
CA THR A 565 -44.67 15.32 21.68
C THR A 565 -45.96 14.69 21.15
N VAL A 566 -46.80 15.50 20.48
CA VAL A 566 -48.10 15.09 19.93
C VAL A 566 -48.09 15.22 18.41
N CYS A 567 -48.66 14.24 17.70
CA CYS A 567 -48.79 14.26 16.25
C CYS A 567 -50.09 14.94 15.79
N VAL A 568 -49.96 16.14 15.24
CA VAL A 568 -51.08 16.96 14.73
C VAL A 568 -51.11 16.96 13.20
N CYS A 569 -52.26 17.20 12.59
CA CYS A 569 -52.36 17.26 11.12
C CYS A 569 -51.51 18.43 10.55
N VAL A 570 -50.90 18.24 9.38
CA VAL A 570 -50.24 19.33 8.65
C VAL A 570 -51.21 20.47 8.34
N ALA A 571 -50.67 21.68 8.15
CA ALA A 571 -51.46 22.88 7.93
C ALA A 571 -52.50 22.72 6.81
N GLY A 572 -53.73 23.16 7.07
CA GLY A 572 -54.86 23.03 6.15
C GLY A 572 -55.69 21.75 6.28
N LYS A 573 -55.34 20.80 7.18
CA LYS A 573 -56.12 19.58 7.41
C LYS A 573 -56.58 19.42 8.86
N PHE A 574 -57.77 18.85 9.08
CA PHE A 574 -58.33 18.57 10.41
C PHE A 574 -59.06 17.21 10.48
N GLY A 575 -59.28 16.70 11.70
CA GLY A 575 -59.99 15.45 11.97
C GLY A 575 -59.10 14.24 12.32
N PRO A 576 -59.70 13.13 12.75
CA PRO A 576 -58.98 11.95 13.27
C PRO A 576 -58.16 11.20 12.21
N ASP A 577 -58.38 11.45 10.92
CA ASP A 577 -57.57 10.90 9.80
C ASP A 577 -56.91 11.99 8.93
N CYS A 578 -56.93 13.25 9.37
CA CYS A 578 -56.44 14.41 8.60
C CYS A 578 -57.03 14.54 7.18
N SER A 579 -58.25 14.07 6.99
CA SER A 579 -58.94 14.04 5.69
C SER A 579 -59.79 15.28 5.41
N GLY A 580 -60.18 16.04 6.44
CA GLY A 580 -60.96 17.26 6.29
C GLY A 580 -60.07 18.45 5.93
N ASP A 581 -60.45 19.25 4.93
CA ASP A 581 -59.78 20.49 4.55
C ASP A 581 -60.28 21.68 5.39
N CYS A 582 -59.35 22.49 5.91
CA CYS A 582 -59.67 23.74 6.57
C CYS A 582 -60.29 24.73 5.57
N ASP A 583 -61.18 25.58 6.06
CA ASP A 583 -61.72 26.69 5.28
C ASP A 583 -60.57 27.61 4.83
N ALA A 584 -60.66 28.18 3.63
CA ALA A 584 -59.64 29.05 3.04
C ALA A 584 -59.37 30.32 3.90
N ALA A 585 -60.26 30.62 4.85
CA ALA A 585 -60.08 31.68 5.84
C ALA A 585 -59.07 31.35 6.96
N CYS A 586 -58.71 30.07 7.15
CA CYS A 586 -57.80 29.58 8.20
C CYS A 586 -56.46 29.14 7.63
N ALA A 587 -55.36 29.37 8.36
CA ALA A 587 -54.07 28.73 8.05
C ALA A 587 -53.96 27.33 8.68
N THR A 588 -54.46 27.18 9.91
CA THR A 588 -54.70 25.89 10.56
C THR A 588 -56.06 25.92 11.26
N CYS A 589 -56.74 24.78 11.38
CA CYS A 589 -58.03 24.65 12.05
C CYS A 589 -58.10 23.39 12.93
N ALA A 590 -58.96 23.37 13.94
CA ALA A 590 -59.18 22.23 14.83
C ALA A 590 -60.67 21.87 14.93
N ASP A 591 -61.00 20.59 14.95
CA ASP A 591 -62.34 20.01 15.14
C ASP A 591 -63.40 20.32 14.06
N SER A 592 -63.30 21.44 13.33
CA SER A 592 -64.12 21.78 12.17
C SER A 592 -63.36 22.68 11.19
N ALA A 593 -63.80 22.72 9.92
CA ALA A 593 -63.15 23.54 8.88
C ALA A 593 -63.11 25.04 9.21
N ALA A 594 -64.05 25.53 10.04
CA ALA A 594 -64.22 26.95 10.36
C ALA A 594 -63.59 27.38 11.71
N ALA A 595 -63.10 26.46 12.52
CA ALA A 595 -62.51 26.76 13.82
C ALA A 595 -60.99 26.93 13.67
N CYS A 596 -60.57 28.13 13.25
CA CYS A 596 -59.16 28.43 13.01
C CYS A 596 -58.36 28.38 14.33
N THR A 597 -57.16 27.78 14.27
CA THR A 597 -56.15 27.81 15.34
C THR A 597 -54.95 28.69 14.97
N SER A 598 -54.81 29.05 13.69
CA SER A 598 -53.89 30.08 13.22
C SER A 598 -54.40 30.74 11.95
N CYS A 599 -53.94 31.98 11.69
CA CYS A 599 -54.43 32.82 10.62
C CYS A 599 -53.38 33.08 9.53
N PRO A 600 -53.79 33.22 8.26
CA PRO A 600 -52.90 33.62 7.18
C PRO A 600 -52.28 35.01 7.43
N SER A 601 -51.12 35.26 6.83
CA SER A 601 -50.31 36.48 7.03
C SER A 601 -51.15 37.76 6.93
N GLY A 602 -51.10 38.60 7.98
CA GLY A 602 -51.82 39.88 8.04
C GLY A 602 -53.18 39.85 8.74
N LYS A 603 -53.58 38.71 9.32
CA LYS A 603 -54.77 38.58 10.18
C LYS A 603 -54.41 37.95 11.51
N CYS A 604 -55.18 38.22 12.55
CA CYS A 604 -55.00 37.62 13.87
C CYS A 604 -56.26 36.90 14.35
N LEU A 605 -56.03 35.86 15.16
CA LEU A 605 -57.06 34.94 15.59
C LEU A 605 -57.88 35.55 16.74
N ASP A 606 -59.18 35.66 16.55
CA ASP A 606 -60.11 36.05 17.60
C ASP A 606 -60.47 34.81 18.44
N ALA A 607 -59.99 34.80 19.69
CA ALA A 607 -60.22 33.72 20.63
C ALA A 607 -61.71 33.50 20.99
N ALA A 608 -62.58 34.47 20.76
CA ALA A 608 -64.01 34.35 21.05
C ALA A 608 -64.80 33.65 19.94
N THR A 609 -64.33 33.73 18.69
CA THR A 609 -65.04 33.21 17.51
C THR A 609 -64.28 32.11 16.77
N ALA A 610 -63.04 31.82 17.18
CA ALA A 610 -62.10 30.96 16.46
C ALA A 610 -61.94 31.38 14.98
N GLY A 611 -62.10 32.67 14.69
CA GLY A 611 -62.06 33.26 13.36
C GLY A 611 -60.93 34.27 13.18
N CYS A 612 -60.48 34.48 11.95
CA CYS A 612 -59.34 35.36 11.64
C CYS A 612 -59.80 36.79 11.27
N ALA A 613 -59.41 37.79 12.08
CA ALA A 613 -59.76 39.21 11.94
C ALA A 613 -58.54 40.10 11.59
N ALA A 614 -58.77 41.28 11.01
CA ALA A 614 -57.73 42.08 10.35
C ALA A 614 -56.99 43.11 11.23
N ALA A 615 -57.26 43.20 12.54
CA ALA A 615 -56.62 44.21 13.39
C ALA A 615 -56.38 43.69 14.82
N CYS A 616 -55.11 43.66 15.24
CA CYS A 616 -54.71 43.26 16.58
C CYS A 616 -54.24 44.44 17.42
N GLN A 617 -54.76 44.56 18.64
CA GLN A 617 -54.30 45.51 19.65
C GLN A 617 -53.79 44.78 20.92
N PHE A 618 -52.65 45.27 21.41
CA PHE A 618 -51.98 45.04 22.70
C PHE A 618 -51.15 43.74 22.90
N LEU A 619 -49.84 43.91 23.18
CA LEU A 619 -49.03 43.30 24.27
C LEU A 619 -47.51 43.58 24.04
N GLN A 620 -46.91 44.51 24.80
CA GLN A 620 -45.47 44.89 24.66
C GLN A 620 -44.59 44.51 25.89
N THR A 621 -45.11 43.82 26.91
CA THR A 621 -44.40 43.69 28.20
C THR A 621 -43.72 42.34 28.44
N GLU A 622 -44.14 41.24 27.82
CA GLU A 622 -43.52 39.90 28.03
C GLU A 622 -42.27 39.66 27.16
N SER A 623 -42.19 40.32 26.00
CA SER A 623 -41.07 40.21 25.06
C SER A 623 -39.72 40.64 25.67
N GLN A 624 -39.72 41.62 26.57
CA GLN A 624 -38.47 42.11 27.20
C GLN A 624 -37.91 41.13 28.24
N GLN A 625 -38.76 40.42 29.00
CA GLN A 625 -38.29 39.41 29.96
C GLN A 625 -37.77 38.14 29.26
N GLN A 626 -38.43 37.71 28.17
CA GLN A 626 -37.94 36.60 27.36
C GLN A 626 -36.62 36.92 26.64
N GLN A 627 -36.43 38.17 26.17
CA GLN A 627 -35.15 38.59 25.59
C GLN A 627 -34.00 38.56 26.59
N GLN A 628 -34.22 38.95 27.85
CA GLN A 628 -33.18 38.86 28.89
C GLN A 628 -32.84 37.41 29.26
N GLN A 629 -33.84 36.51 29.33
CA GLN A 629 -33.58 35.09 29.57
C GLN A 629 -32.85 34.42 28.39
N GLN A 630 -33.21 34.77 27.15
CA GLN A 630 -32.50 34.27 25.96
C GLN A 630 -31.05 34.76 25.90
N GLN A 631 -30.77 36.02 26.29
CA GLN A 631 -29.40 36.53 26.36
C GLN A 631 -28.56 35.81 27.43
N GLN A 632 -29.14 35.47 28.59
CA GLN A 632 -28.44 34.67 29.60
C GLN A 632 -28.17 33.24 29.14
N GLN A 633 -29.11 32.59 28.45
CA GLN A 633 -28.88 31.25 27.88
C GLN A 633 -27.81 31.27 26.78
N GLN A 634 -27.79 32.29 25.92
CA GLN A 634 -26.74 32.44 24.90
C GLN A 634 -25.35 32.65 25.53
N GLN A 635 -25.24 33.43 26.61
CA GLN A 635 -23.98 33.57 27.33
C GLN A 635 -23.50 32.26 27.97
N GLN A 636 -24.40 31.46 28.54
CA GLN A 636 -24.02 30.14 29.06
C GLN A 636 -23.58 29.17 27.95
N GLN A 637 -24.25 29.16 26.80
CA GLN A 637 -23.82 28.35 25.66
C GLN A 637 -22.45 28.78 25.11
N GLN A 638 -22.17 30.08 25.03
CA GLN A 638 -20.85 30.56 24.62
C GLN A 638 -19.74 30.15 25.61
N GLN A 639 -20.01 30.19 26.92
CA GLN A 639 -19.04 29.70 27.91
C GLN A 639 -18.79 28.19 27.80
N GLN A 640 -19.82 27.39 27.55
CA GLN A 640 -19.66 25.95 27.31
C GLN A 640 -18.86 25.66 26.03
N GLN A 641 -19.12 26.39 24.94
CA GLN A 641 -18.35 26.26 23.71
C GLN A 641 -16.88 26.63 23.90
N GLN A 642 -16.57 27.69 24.66
CA GLN A 642 -15.19 28.05 24.97
C GLN A 642 -14.49 26.97 25.81
N GLN A 643 -15.18 26.37 26.79
CA GLN A 643 -14.62 25.24 27.55
C GLN A 643 -14.35 24.01 26.67
N GLN A 644 -15.27 23.68 25.76
CA GLN A 644 -15.05 22.58 24.81
C GLN A 644 -13.87 22.85 23.87
N GLN A 645 -13.73 24.09 23.36
CA GLN A 645 -12.57 24.45 22.54
C GLN A 645 -11.24 24.35 23.31
N GLN A 646 -11.21 24.76 24.57
CA GLN A 646 -10.01 24.59 25.40
C GLN A 646 -9.66 23.11 25.65
N GLN A 647 -10.67 22.25 25.89
CA GLN A 647 -10.43 20.81 26.02
C GLN A 647 -9.92 20.19 24.71
N GLN A 648 -10.47 20.59 23.56
CA GLN A 648 -9.97 20.12 22.27
C GLN A 648 -8.52 20.55 22.00
N GLN A 649 -8.16 21.80 22.34
CA GLN A 649 -6.77 22.25 22.22
C GLN A 649 -5.82 21.47 23.13
N GLN A 650 -6.22 21.17 24.38
CA GLN A 650 -5.42 20.32 25.27
C GLN A 650 -5.23 18.90 24.72
N GLN A 651 -6.28 18.29 24.15
CA GLN A 651 -6.17 16.97 23.53
C GLN A 651 -5.24 17.00 22.30
N GLN A 652 -5.33 18.03 21.45
CA GLN A 652 -4.42 18.18 20.31
C GLN A 652 -2.95 18.34 20.76
N GLN A 653 -2.68 19.11 21.83
CA GLN A 653 -1.33 19.21 22.37
C GLN A 653 -0.80 17.89 22.92
N GLN A 654 -1.64 17.09 23.60
CA GLN A 654 -1.25 15.75 24.07
C GLN A 654 -0.95 14.81 22.90
N GLN A 655 -1.75 14.83 21.83
CA GLN A 655 -1.48 14.03 20.64
C GLN A 655 -0.16 14.44 19.95
N GLN A 656 0.12 15.74 19.84
CA GLN A 656 1.41 16.19 19.29
C GLN A 656 2.60 15.74 20.13
N GLN A 657 2.50 15.76 21.46
CA GLN A 657 3.55 15.25 22.34
C GLN A 657 3.76 13.74 22.18
N GLN A 658 2.69 12.95 22.05
CA GLN A 658 2.82 11.52 21.78
C GLN A 658 3.47 11.22 20.43
N GLN A 659 3.11 11.97 19.38
CA GLN A 659 3.75 11.81 18.07
C GLN A 659 5.25 12.15 18.11
N GLN A 660 5.65 13.21 18.82
CA GLN A 660 7.08 13.53 18.98
C GLN A 660 7.84 12.43 19.74
N GLN A 661 7.24 11.83 20.78
CA GLN A 661 7.86 10.70 21.49
C GLN A 661 8.04 9.47 20.59
N GLN A 662 7.03 9.14 19.76
CA GLN A 662 7.14 8.03 18.81
C GLN A 662 8.24 8.28 17.77
N GLN A 663 8.35 9.50 17.23
CA GLN A 663 9.42 9.83 16.29
C GLN A 663 10.82 9.71 16.93
N GLN A 664 10.99 10.14 18.19
CA GLN A 664 12.26 9.95 18.89
C GLN A 664 12.61 8.48 19.12
N GLN A 665 11.63 7.64 19.45
CA GLN A 665 11.86 6.19 19.58
C GLN A 665 12.25 5.54 18.25
N GLN A 666 11.61 5.92 17.14
CA GLN A 666 11.98 5.41 15.81
C GLN A 666 13.40 5.83 15.41
N GLN A 667 13.81 7.08 15.68
CA GLN A 667 15.18 7.52 15.42
C GLN A 667 16.21 6.75 16.25
N GLN A 668 15.93 6.46 17.52
CA GLN A 668 16.82 5.63 18.34
C GLN A 668 16.93 4.19 17.81
N GLN A 669 15.83 3.58 17.37
CA GLN A 669 15.87 2.25 16.76
C GLN A 669 16.69 2.24 15.46
N GLN A 670 16.53 3.25 14.59
CA GLN A 670 17.33 3.35 13.37
C GLN A 670 18.84 3.49 13.67
N GLN A 671 19.21 4.30 14.67
CA GLN A 671 20.62 4.42 15.09
C GLN A 671 21.18 3.10 15.62
N GLN A 672 20.40 2.34 16.40
CA GLN A 672 20.85 1.02 16.86
C GLN A 672 21.03 0.03 15.71
N GLN A 673 20.12 0.01 14.72
CA GLN A 673 20.26 -0.84 13.54
C GLN A 673 21.51 -0.47 12.72
N GLN A 674 21.78 0.82 12.51
CA GLN A 674 23.00 1.26 11.82
C GLN A 674 24.27 0.84 12.56
N GLN A 675 24.30 0.94 13.90
CA GLN A 675 25.45 0.46 14.67
C GLN A 675 25.65 -1.05 14.56
N GLN A 676 24.57 -1.85 14.57
CA GLN A 676 24.67 -3.29 14.37
C GLN A 676 25.18 -3.64 12.96
N GLN A 677 24.71 -2.96 11.92
CA GLN A 677 25.21 -3.17 10.56
C GLN A 677 26.70 -2.83 10.44
N GLN A 678 27.16 -1.73 11.05
CA GLN A 678 28.59 -1.40 11.05
C GLN A 678 29.44 -2.45 11.78
N GLN A 679 28.96 -2.98 12.90
CA GLN A 679 29.66 -4.07 13.60
C GLN A 679 29.74 -5.35 12.76
N GLN A 680 28.65 -5.72 12.07
CA GLN A 680 28.67 -6.88 11.17
C GLN A 680 29.63 -6.68 9.99
N GLN A 681 29.67 -5.50 9.38
CA GLN A 681 30.63 -5.21 8.32
C GLN A 681 32.08 -5.30 8.81
N GLN A 682 32.39 -4.78 10.00
CA GLN A 682 33.73 -4.91 10.58
C GLN A 682 34.11 -6.37 10.84
N GLN A 683 33.19 -7.20 11.34
CA GLN A 683 33.44 -8.63 11.53
C GLN A 683 33.69 -9.35 10.20
N GLN A 684 32.92 -9.05 9.14
CA GLN A 684 33.14 -9.63 7.82
C GLN A 684 34.51 -9.23 7.24
N GLN A 685 34.92 -7.96 7.39
CA GLN A 685 36.25 -7.54 6.95
C GLN A 685 37.38 -8.25 7.71
N GLN A 686 37.24 -8.45 9.02
CA GLN A 686 38.22 -9.21 9.80
C GLN A 686 38.31 -10.68 9.35
N GLN A 687 37.16 -11.33 9.06
CA GLN A 687 37.16 -12.69 8.54
C GLN A 687 37.82 -12.79 7.16
N GLN A 688 37.56 -11.82 6.26
CA GLN A 688 38.23 -11.80 4.95
C GLN A 688 39.75 -11.62 5.08
N GLN A 689 40.22 -10.75 5.97
CA GLN A 689 41.65 -10.59 6.22
C GLN A 689 42.30 -11.87 6.78
N GLN A 690 41.62 -12.59 7.68
CA GLN A 690 42.11 -13.88 8.17
C GLN A 690 42.18 -14.93 7.07
N GLN A 691 41.17 -15.01 6.20
CA GLN A 691 41.21 -15.93 5.05
C GLN A 691 42.35 -15.61 4.08
N GLN A 692 42.59 -14.33 3.78
CA GLN A 692 43.72 -13.93 2.94
C GLN A 692 45.07 -14.30 3.56
N GLN A 693 45.24 -14.11 4.87
CA GLN A 693 46.47 -14.54 5.55
C GLN A 693 46.66 -16.07 5.50
N GLN A 694 45.60 -16.85 5.69
CA GLN A 694 45.68 -18.31 5.56
C GLN A 694 46.05 -18.75 4.14
N GLN A 695 45.48 -18.12 3.11
CA GLN A 695 45.85 -18.41 1.73
C GLN A 695 47.31 -18.08 1.43
N GLN A 696 47.82 -16.95 1.92
CA GLN A 696 49.24 -16.61 1.77
C GLN A 696 50.15 -17.62 2.46
N GLN A 697 49.80 -18.08 3.67
CA GLN A 697 50.57 -19.12 4.35
C GLN A 697 50.57 -20.45 3.58
N GLN A 698 49.42 -20.85 3.03
CA GLN A 698 49.34 -22.06 2.20
C GLN A 698 50.19 -21.95 0.93
N GLN A 699 50.18 -20.80 0.26
CA GLN A 699 51.03 -20.57 -0.91
C GLN A 699 52.53 -20.63 -0.56
N GLN A 700 52.94 -20.04 0.58
CA GLN A 700 54.34 -20.15 1.03
C GLN A 700 54.73 -21.59 1.35
N GLN A 701 53.86 -22.38 1.98
CA GLN A 701 54.13 -23.80 2.22
C GLN A 701 54.25 -24.58 0.92
N GLN A 702 53.38 -24.33 -0.07
CA GLN A 702 53.49 -24.97 -1.38
C GLN A 702 54.79 -24.62 -2.10
N GLN A 703 55.22 -23.35 -2.06
CA GLN A 703 56.50 -22.95 -2.64
C GLN A 703 57.69 -23.62 -1.95
N GLN A 704 57.67 -23.73 -0.62
CA GLN A 704 58.71 -24.46 0.11
C GLN A 704 58.74 -25.95 -0.26
N GLN A 705 57.58 -26.60 -0.39
CA GLN A 705 57.51 -27.99 -0.83
C GLN A 705 58.03 -28.17 -2.27
N GLN A 706 57.70 -27.26 -3.18
CA GLN A 706 58.24 -27.29 -4.54
C GLN A 706 59.75 -27.09 -4.56
N GLN A 707 60.29 -26.16 -3.76
CA GLN A 707 61.74 -26.00 -3.65
C GLN A 707 62.42 -27.24 -3.07
N GLN A 708 61.84 -27.89 -2.06
CA GLN A 708 62.36 -29.14 -1.53
C GLN A 708 62.33 -30.27 -2.56
N GLN A 709 61.24 -30.39 -3.34
CA GLN A 709 61.17 -31.36 -4.43
C GLN A 709 62.22 -31.08 -5.51
N GLN A 710 62.41 -29.82 -5.91
CA GLN A 710 63.45 -29.46 -6.87
C GLN A 710 64.86 -29.74 -6.34
N GLN A 711 65.13 -29.48 -5.05
CA GLN A 711 66.41 -29.83 -4.43
C GLN A 711 66.62 -31.35 -4.38
N GLN A 712 65.58 -32.14 -4.06
CA GLN A 712 65.65 -33.60 -4.08
C GLN A 712 65.87 -34.14 -5.50
N GLN A 713 65.21 -33.57 -6.50
CA GLN A 713 65.41 -33.92 -7.91
C GLN A 713 66.81 -33.54 -8.41
N ALA A 714 67.31 -32.36 -8.04
CA ALA A 714 68.67 -31.93 -8.38
C ALA A 714 69.73 -32.80 -7.69
N ALA A 715 69.53 -33.18 -6.43
CA ALA A 715 70.41 -34.09 -5.71
C ALA A 715 70.39 -35.51 -6.32
N ALA A 716 69.22 -36.01 -6.72
CA ALA A 716 69.09 -37.29 -7.41
C ALA A 716 69.73 -37.27 -8.79
N ALA A 717 69.58 -36.18 -9.55
CA ALA A 717 70.23 -36.01 -10.86
C ALA A 717 71.76 -35.89 -10.72
N ALA A 718 72.26 -35.19 -9.69
CA ALA A 718 73.69 -35.14 -9.40
C ALA A 718 74.25 -36.49 -8.97
N ALA A 719 73.50 -37.29 -8.20
CA ALA A 719 73.88 -38.66 -7.85
C ALA A 719 73.89 -39.60 -9.07
N ALA A 720 72.93 -39.45 -10.00
CA ALA A 720 72.92 -40.19 -11.26
C ALA A 720 74.09 -39.79 -12.17
N ALA A 721 74.41 -38.50 -12.29
CA ALA A 721 75.56 -38.02 -13.04
C ALA A 721 76.91 -38.48 -12.44
N ALA A 722 76.98 -38.65 -11.11
CA ALA A 722 78.15 -39.24 -10.45
C ALA A 722 78.27 -40.76 -10.67
N ALA A 723 77.16 -41.46 -10.97
CA ALA A 723 77.17 -42.88 -11.34
C ALA A 723 77.55 -43.10 -12.81
N ASP A 724 77.22 -42.15 -13.70
CA ASP A 724 77.61 -42.19 -15.12
C ASP A 724 79.05 -41.71 -15.38
N ALA A 725 79.75 -41.17 -14.38
CA ALA A 725 81.16 -40.78 -14.46
C ALA A 725 82.17 -41.94 -14.24
N ASP A 726 81.69 -43.17 -13.99
CA ASP A 726 82.54 -44.37 -13.85
C ASP A 726 82.69 -45.16 -15.17
N ALA A 727 82.56 -44.48 -16.31
CA ALA A 727 82.69 -45.07 -17.64
C ALA A 727 83.26 -44.10 -18.69
N ASP A 728 84.32 -43.35 -18.38
CA ASP A 728 85.38 -42.98 -19.34
C ASP A 728 86.39 -41.99 -18.74
N ALA A 729 87.62 -42.45 -18.47
CA ALA A 729 88.88 -41.71 -18.69
C ALA A 729 90.08 -42.43 -18.01
N HIS A 730 90.65 -43.41 -18.71
CA HIS A 730 92.10 -43.52 -18.77
C HIS A 730 92.64 -42.21 -19.35
N VAL A 731 93.66 -41.61 -18.72
CA VAL A 731 94.79 -40.83 -19.32
C VAL A 731 95.26 -39.71 -18.37
N MET A 732 96.55 -39.81 -18.03
CA MET A 732 97.45 -38.80 -17.44
C MET A 732 97.31 -38.48 -15.94
N HIS A 733 97.78 -39.45 -15.19
CA HIS A 733 98.61 -39.25 -14.01
C HIS A 733 99.98 -38.69 -14.44
N HIS A 734 100.35 -37.46 -14.08
CA HIS A 734 101.74 -37.07 -13.77
C HIS A 734 101.82 -35.65 -13.20
N GLN A 735 102.20 -35.57 -11.92
CA GLN A 735 103.24 -34.71 -11.31
C GLN A 735 103.29 -33.21 -11.67
N PHE A 736 103.59 -32.24 -10.79
CA PHE A 736 104.18 -32.15 -9.46
C PHE A 736 104.04 -30.64 -9.09
N LEU A 737 103.56 -30.28 -7.91
CA LEU A 737 104.35 -29.73 -6.80
C LEU A 737 104.98 -28.32 -6.97
N LEU A 738 104.65 -27.48 -5.96
CA LEU A 738 105.40 -26.33 -5.40
C LEU A 738 105.07 -24.90 -5.89
N CYS A 739 104.31 -24.16 -5.07
CA CYS A 739 104.71 -22.95 -4.30
C CYS A 739 103.50 -22.02 -4.05
N LEU A 740 102.89 -21.99 -2.85
CA LEU A 740 103.23 -21.17 -1.68
C LEU A 740 103.01 -19.65 -1.85
N GLN A 741 101.92 -19.17 -1.24
CA GLN A 741 101.69 -17.92 -0.45
C GLN A 741 100.17 -17.67 -0.47
N CYS A 742 99.40 -17.44 0.61
CA CYS A 742 99.68 -16.93 1.94
C CYS A 742 98.43 -17.18 2.84
N LEU A 743 98.69 -17.50 4.12
CA LEU A 743 97.92 -17.13 5.33
C LEU A 743 96.52 -17.76 5.52
N CYS A 744 96.36 -18.69 6.46
CA CYS A 744 96.15 -18.48 7.90
C CYS A 744 94.86 -17.70 8.25
N GLY A 745 93.96 -18.38 8.98
CA GLY A 745 93.33 -17.76 10.15
C GLY A 745 91.80 -17.74 10.18
N SER A 746 91.27 -18.65 11.00
CA SER A 746 90.23 -18.35 11.99
C SER A 746 88.75 -18.41 11.59
N ILE A 747 88.18 -19.56 11.99
CA ILE A 747 86.80 -19.81 12.43
C ILE A 747 86.37 -18.73 13.46
N PRO A 748 85.06 -18.44 13.58
CA PRO A 748 84.38 -18.89 14.80
C PRO A 748 83.01 -19.54 14.53
N ALA A 749 82.84 -20.70 15.13
CA ALA A 749 81.57 -21.24 15.59
C ALA A 749 81.52 -21.02 17.11
N PHE A 750 80.42 -20.50 17.65
CA PHE A 750 80.04 -20.58 19.07
C PHE A 750 78.51 -20.43 19.12
N TRP A 751 77.72 -21.51 19.21
CA TRP A 751 77.35 -22.32 20.39
C TRP A 751 76.56 -21.60 21.50
N HIS A 752 75.42 -22.22 21.82
CA HIS A 752 74.62 -22.19 23.06
C HIS A 752 73.68 -21.01 23.34
N GLY A 753 72.47 -21.22 23.88
CA GLY A 753 71.83 -22.44 24.36
C GLY A 753 70.65 -22.13 25.28
N VAL A 754 69.57 -22.89 25.10
CA VAL A 754 68.66 -23.46 26.11
C VAL A 754 67.99 -22.51 27.13
N ARG A 755 66.68 -22.28 26.93
CA ARG A 755 65.63 -22.75 27.86
C ARG A 755 64.31 -22.97 27.13
#